data_AF-A0A9D9N2W5-F1
#
_entry.id   AF-A0A9D9N2W5-F1
#
_cell.length_a   1.000
_cell.length_b   1.000
_cell.length_c   1.000
_cell.angle_alpha   90.00
_cell.angle_beta   90.00
_cell.angle_gamma   90.00
#
_symmetry.space_group_name_H-M   'P 1'
#
loop_
_entity.id
_entity.type
_entity.pdbx_description
1 polymer ?
#
loop_
_entity_poly.entity_id
_entity_poly.type
_entity_poly.pdbx_seq_one_letter_code
_entity_poly.pdbx_strand_id
1 'polypeptide(L)'
;MGKKIKGTVELVFSEDDIKAELIFSPGDQETDLITPEEINKVFAEKKLLPLSLDNINTALSKVSHLTEKGAVFLAEGFEPEQPKPETVDWGDLNIPSDILPYVNEKIHEAGNAVISYTETKKIKKEVPEKSGGIFKKKETVNEYDVVTREVSVEVDQRIYKKAYFFKNTEVGIFVPYKPGKPGKNLAGKTVPPKQIENTKFYLGTGLERTGNKVICKKTGIMRCGSNWAEVIPFSKPYFQIKINSSDNSLDLEYDRGNSVFPEIQDIVIYEKAKEMLKPGMELVPMETLSIFLEDAGKKPGIEHFLCLTKANEGNIKITYNSDKTEAYLTIKKAVGGENRITLKEIAEAINREKLVNIDREKIKTDILTFYNGKDLILENYLLCKGIPPSRGERRVPDFQIEWLDKEEEERVREKLKEEEVRSALSGDEEFNLDSIKYMSYVTQEEILAVWKERDAGISGRDVFGNVLEGIPGNDLIFEIDSSLDISEDGIKATRSGLFIADLTDEKFFGRVLNFQNCFIGIEISADKMTVNGVLKKSQGPGIQLTKEEVIKRLNDKKVIFGIKEAVIEKAVNGANERGLPVSLVLAAGKHSVAPGSLVIDWKVTPKGQKASGLIKAGGIIAVVKKLAENESIQGKDVFGNELKNDKAESIFQIDYDDSVFREESSVDGVFILKAKKNGEIIYTNGKIFIRNEKIITGDVDEKTGHIKFIGSLKVCGSVRPGMIVFAGGNIAVKGNVESCLISTEKSIYVLGNVIGGGKGVLRANENIQVENADQASLFAGSDIIVKGKCTRCNVKTNGRLIVGIDQGIFSGGMVRASKGGKFFDLGSSKKTATEIHFGQNYLIQDKIEVTEKELEKLKFQLVNINNKLDVLKNGEFSEEEINDLRSSKVRTMKEIENKSLALFTLREKYEQHVISSVVVKNTVFPGVVIESHNRIYEVKEEKNCGQFLFDMSTGHIVWEPL
;
A
#
# COMPACT_ATOMS: atom_id res chain seq x y z
N MET A 1 19.56 -116.66 -70.56
CA MET A 1 19.08 -115.99 -71.80
C MET A 1 18.86 -114.53 -71.45
N GLY A 2 19.61 -113.62 -72.07
CA GLY A 2 19.53 -112.18 -71.79
C GLY A 2 18.19 -111.58 -72.23
N LYS A 3 17.67 -110.61 -71.46
CA LYS A 3 16.42 -109.89 -71.77
C LYS A 3 16.73 -108.88 -72.88
N LYS A 4 15.99 -108.89 -74.00
CA LYS A 4 16.17 -107.93 -75.11
C LYS A 4 15.29 -106.70 -74.95
N ILE A 5 15.77 -105.55 -75.40
CA ILE A 5 15.07 -104.26 -75.39
C ILE A 5 15.20 -103.55 -76.74
N LYS A 6 14.21 -102.73 -77.12
CA LYS A 6 14.20 -101.94 -78.37
C LYS A 6 14.83 -100.56 -78.15
N GLY A 7 16.15 -100.49 -78.24
CA GLY A 7 16.94 -99.30 -77.93
C GLY A 7 18.29 -99.67 -77.33
N THR A 8 19.03 -98.70 -76.83
CA THR A 8 20.30 -98.90 -76.12
C THR A 8 20.20 -98.42 -74.68
N VAL A 9 20.93 -99.07 -73.79
CA VAL A 9 21.11 -98.62 -72.39
C VAL A 9 22.58 -98.35 -72.18
N GLU A 10 22.90 -97.13 -71.80
CA GLU A 10 24.25 -96.71 -71.47
C GLU A 10 24.35 -96.39 -69.97
N LEU A 11 25.41 -96.88 -69.33
CA LEU A 11 25.73 -96.51 -67.97
C LEU A 11 26.54 -95.21 -67.98
N VAL A 12 25.95 -94.14 -67.45
CA VAL A 12 26.54 -92.79 -67.44
C VAL A 12 26.83 -92.37 -66.01
N PHE A 13 27.94 -91.66 -65.84
CA PHE A 13 28.39 -91.13 -64.55
C PHE A 13 28.42 -89.60 -64.60
N SER A 14 28.08 -88.93 -63.50
CA SER A 14 28.23 -87.48 -63.34
C SER A 14 29.71 -87.07 -63.26
N GLU A 15 29.99 -85.76 -63.31
CA GLU A 15 31.31 -85.23 -62.94
C GLU A 15 31.74 -85.78 -61.57
N ASP A 16 33.03 -86.08 -61.45
CA ASP A 16 33.69 -86.73 -60.30
C ASP A 16 33.14 -88.11 -59.89
N ASP A 17 32.35 -88.76 -60.76
CA ASP A 17 31.70 -90.06 -60.55
C ASP A 17 30.82 -90.09 -59.27
N ILE A 18 30.16 -88.97 -58.93
CA ILE A 18 29.29 -88.86 -57.75
C ILE A 18 27.99 -89.64 -57.94
N LYS A 19 27.44 -89.63 -59.16
CA LYS A 19 26.17 -90.29 -59.49
C LYS A 19 26.35 -91.20 -60.69
N ALA A 20 25.69 -92.36 -60.66
CA ALA A 20 25.63 -93.31 -61.76
C ALA A 20 24.18 -93.59 -62.11
N GLU A 21 23.87 -93.55 -63.40
CA GLU A 21 22.53 -93.74 -63.93
C GLU A 21 22.59 -94.59 -65.20
N LEU A 22 21.56 -95.39 -65.41
CA LEU A 22 21.34 -96.09 -66.67
C LEU A 22 20.45 -95.23 -67.55
N ILE A 23 20.98 -94.75 -68.66
CA ILE A 23 20.24 -93.95 -69.62
C ILE A 23 19.77 -94.87 -70.73
N PHE A 24 18.45 -95.08 -70.80
CA PHE A 24 17.82 -95.71 -71.95
C PHE A 24 17.60 -94.70 -73.05
N SER A 25 17.97 -95.06 -74.27
CA SER A 25 17.63 -94.33 -75.50
C SER A 25 16.87 -95.28 -76.44
N PRO A 26 15.62 -94.98 -76.81
CA PRO A 26 14.81 -95.86 -77.66
C PRO A 26 15.39 -95.94 -79.09
N GLY A 27 15.19 -97.08 -79.75
CA GLY A 27 15.64 -97.30 -81.13
C GLY A 27 14.97 -98.52 -81.76
N ASP A 28 15.05 -98.64 -83.10
CA ASP A 28 14.29 -99.65 -83.85
C ASP A 28 14.87 -101.07 -83.79
N GLN A 29 16.12 -101.21 -83.31
CA GLN A 29 16.81 -102.50 -83.19
C GLN A 29 16.69 -103.08 -81.78
N GLU A 30 16.45 -104.40 -81.69
CA GLU A 30 16.52 -105.12 -80.41
C GLU A 30 17.97 -105.40 -80.04
N THR A 31 18.42 -104.82 -78.92
CA THR A 31 19.72 -105.09 -78.32
C THR A 31 19.58 -105.88 -77.03
N ASP A 32 20.64 -106.59 -76.63
CA ASP A 32 20.68 -107.27 -75.35
C ASP A 32 20.81 -106.22 -74.23
N LEU A 33 19.98 -106.33 -73.19
CA LEU A 33 20.08 -105.45 -72.02
C LEU A 33 21.38 -105.74 -71.27
N ILE A 34 22.13 -104.69 -70.93
CA ILE A 34 23.36 -104.79 -70.12
C ILE A 34 23.10 -105.62 -68.86
N THR A 35 23.98 -106.57 -68.59
CA THR A 35 23.84 -107.53 -67.49
C THR A 35 24.36 -106.97 -66.17
N PRO A 36 23.91 -107.52 -65.02
CA PRO A 36 24.48 -107.15 -63.73
C PRO A 36 26.00 -107.38 -63.65
N GLU A 37 26.51 -108.44 -64.29
CA GLU A 37 27.96 -108.68 -64.35
C GLU A 37 28.68 -107.59 -65.13
N GLU A 38 28.13 -107.12 -66.26
CA GLU A 38 28.72 -106.04 -67.06
C GLU A 38 28.71 -104.70 -66.33
N ILE A 39 27.62 -104.35 -65.62
CA ILE A 39 27.55 -103.14 -64.79
C ILE A 39 28.61 -103.19 -63.68
N ASN A 40 28.69 -104.30 -62.94
CA ASN A 40 29.69 -104.45 -61.88
C ASN A 40 31.12 -104.49 -62.43
N LYS A 41 31.33 -105.01 -63.65
CA LYS A 41 32.62 -104.96 -64.33
C LYS A 41 33.03 -103.51 -64.63
N VAL A 42 32.12 -102.68 -65.13
CA VAL A 42 32.40 -101.25 -65.37
C VAL A 42 32.68 -100.50 -64.06
N PHE A 43 31.94 -100.80 -62.99
CA PHE A 43 32.23 -100.25 -61.65
C PHE A 43 33.61 -100.69 -61.15
N ALA A 44 33.99 -101.96 -61.35
CA ALA A 44 35.30 -102.48 -60.96
C ALA A 44 36.44 -101.87 -61.80
N GLU A 45 36.27 -101.72 -63.11
CA GLU A 45 37.23 -101.07 -64.02
C GLU A 45 37.47 -99.60 -63.63
N LYS A 46 36.40 -98.89 -63.24
CA LYS A 46 36.49 -97.53 -62.68
C LYS A 46 36.94 -97.47 -61.22
N LYS A 47 37.23 -98.61 -60.57
CA LYS A 47 37.59 -98.71 -59.14
C LYS A 47 36.54 -98.12 -58.19
N LEU A 48 35.26 -98.23 -58.56
CA LEU A 48 34.12 -97.84 -57.74
C LEU A 48 33.73 -98.97 -56.77
N LEU A 49 32.96 -98.66 -55.73
CA LEU A 49 32.45 -99.69 -54.82
C LEU A 49 31.42 -100.57 -55.54
N PRO A 50 31.47 -101.91 -55.38
CA PRO A 50 30.54 -102.80 -56.06
C PRO A 50 29.11 -102.55 -55.57
N LEU A 51 28.15 -102.62 -56.49
CA LEU A 51 26.74 -102.45 -56.17
C LEU A 51 26.11 -103.79 -55.81
N SER A 52 25.10 -103.77 -54.93
CA SER A 52 24.32 -104.97 -54.65
C SER A 52 23.57 -105.43 -55.90
N LEU A 53 23.50 -106.76 -56.09
CA LEU A 53 22.75 -107.35 -57.20
C LEU A 53 21.28 -106.93 -57.19
N ASP A 54 20.67 -106.78 -56.02
CA ASP A 54 19.29 -106.29 -55.88
C ASP A 54 19.10 -104.89 -56.43
N ASN A 55 20.02 -103.96 -56.16
CA ASN A 55 19.94 -102.59 -56.66
C ASN A 55 20.10 -102.55 -58.19
N ILE A 56 21.06 -103.30 -58.73
CA ILE A 56 21.28 -103.39 -60.18
C ILE A 56 20.08 -104.02 -60.88
N ASN A 57 19.56 -105.15 -60.37
CA ASN A 57 18.41 -105.82 -60.96
C ASN A 57 17.15 -104.96 -60.91
N THR A 58 16.96 -104.21 -59.82
CA THR A 58 15.85 -103.26 -59.69
C THR A 58 15.96 -102.14 -60.73
N ALA A 59 17.15 -101.57 -60.92
CA ALA A 59 17.38 -100.54 -61.93
C ALA A 59 17.20 -101.09 -63.35
N LEU A 60 17.80 -102.24 -63.69
CA LEU A 60 17.65 -102.90 -64.99
C LEU A 60 16.20 -103.26 -65.31
N SER A 61 15.44 -103.73 -64.32
CA SER A 61 14.01 -103.98 -64.46
C SER A 61 13.27 -102.69 -64.85
N LYS A 62 13.47 -101.60 -64.10
CA LYS A 62 12.87 -100.30 -64.38
C LYS A 62 13.24 -99.76 -65.77
N VAL A 63 14.53 -99.83 -66.12
CA VAL A 63 15.03 -99.40 -67.43
C VAL A 63 14.41 -100.21 -68.56
N SER A 64 14.25 -101.52 -68.39
CA SER A 64 13.68 -102.41 -69.42
C SER A 64 12.20 -102.15 -69.72
N HIS A 65 11.50 -101.40 -68.86
CA HIS A 65 10.12 -100.98 -69.06
C HIS A 65 9.98 -99.57 -69.64
N LEU A 66 11.08 -98.84 -69.85
CA LEU A 66 11.05 -97.53 -70.50
C LEU A 66 10.84 -97.69 -72.01
N THR A 67 9.92 -96.90 -72.55
CA THR A 67 9.63 -96.82 -74.00
C THR A 67 10.10 -95.50 -74.61
N GLU A 68 10.49 -94.53 -73.78
CA GLU A 68 11.01 -93.22 -74.17
C GLU A 68 12.37 -92.97 -73.50
N LYS A 69 13.15 -92.02 -74.01
CA LYS A 69 14.47 -91.70 -73.45
C LYS A 69 14.35 -91.32 -71.97
N GLY A 70 15.06 -92.03 -71.10
CA GLY A 70 14.94 -91.84 -69.66
C GLY A 70 16.16 -92.34 -68.89
N ALA A 71 16.48 -91.64 -67.80
CA ALA A 71 17.55 -92.03 -66.89
C ALA A 71 16.95 -92.75 -65.67
N VAL A 72 17.51 -93.90 -65.33
CA VAL A 72 17.17 -94.63 -64.11
C VAL A 72 18.36 -94.61 -63.18
N PHE A 73 18.11 -94.10 -61.99
CA PHE A 73 19.07 -94.04 -60.91
C PHE A 73 19.65 -95.42 -60.60
N LEU A 74 20.98 -95.49 -60.51
CA LEU A 74 21.69 -96.71 -60.13
C LEU A 74 22.37 -96.58 -58.77
N ALA A 75 23.15 -95.51 -58.57
CA ALA A 75 23.82 -95.23 -57.30
C ALA A 75 24.23 -93.75 -57.19
N GLU A 76 24.39 -93.24 -55.97
CA GLU A 76 24.90 -91.90 -55.70
C GLU A 76 25.76 -91.86 -54.44
N GLY A 77 26.74 -90.96 -54.45
CA GLY A 77 27.54 -90.56 -53.30
C GLY A 77 26.89 -89.40 -52.52
N PHE A 78 27.71 -88.53 -51.95
CA PHE A 78 27.29 -87.31 -51.28
C PHE A 78 27.87 -86.11 -52.01
N GLU A 79 27.04 -85.16 -52.45
CA GLU A 79 27.53 -83.93 -53.05
C GLU A 79 28.25 -83.03 -52.02
N PRO A 80 29.30 -82.30 -52.43
CA PRO A 80 29.95 -81.33 -51.55
C PRO A 80 29.04 -80.11 -51.27
N GLU A 81 28.92 -79.73 -50.00
CA GLU A 81 28.31 -78.44 -49.64
C GLU A 81 29.24 -77.30 -50.09
N GLN A 82 28.75 -76.38 -50.92
CA GLN A 82 29.56 -75.27 -51.43
C GLN A 82 29.80 -74.19 -50.35
N PRO A 83 30.98 -73.55 -50.32
CA PRO A 83 31.27 -72.48 -49.37
C PRO A 83 30.36 -71.27 -49.59
N LYS A 84 29.95 -70.60 -48.50
CA LYS A 84 29.23 -69.33 -48.55
C LYS A 84 30.13 -68.21 -48.04
N PRO A 85 30.38 -67.13 -48.81
CA PRO A 85 31.20 -66.01 -48.39
C PRO A 85 30.57 -65.29 -47.19
N GLU A 86 31.39 -64.54 -46.45
CA GLU A 86 30.91 -63.62 -45.43
C GLU A 86 30.04 -62.52 -46.09
N THR A 87 28.91 -62.19 -45.46
CA THR A 87 28.01 -61.11 -45.90
C THR A 87 27.55 -60.29 -44.69
N VAL A 88 26.86 -59.18 -44.94
CA VAL A 88 26.20 -58.40 -43.89
C VAL A 88 24.70 -58.42 -44.13
N ASP A 89 23.96 -58.81 -43.09
CA ASP A 89 22.52 -58.59 -43.01
C ASP A 89 22.29 -57.17 -42.48
N TRP A 90 21.77 -56.30 -43.35
CA TRP A 90 21.58 -54.89 -43.04
C TRP A 90 20.20 -54.57 -42.44
N GLY A 91 19.32 -55.57 -42.29
CA GLY A 91 17.93 -55.34 -41.89
C GLY A 91 17.19 -54.40 -42.85
N ASP A 92 16.40 -53.48 -42.31
CA ASP A 92 15.60 -52.53 -43.08
C ASP A 92 16.43 -51.36 -43.61
N LEU A 93 16.54 -51.28 -44.93
CA LEU A 93 17.25 -50.20 -45.61
C LEU A 93 16.29 -49.06 -45.95
N ASN A 94 16.33 -48.01 -45.15
CA ASN A 94 15.49 -46.83 -45.32
C ASN A 94 16.30 -45.60 -45.76
N ILE A 95 15.66 -44.74 -46.55
CA ILE A 95 16.16 -43.41 -46.93
C ILE A 95 15.05 -42.41 -46.62
N PRO A 96 15.27 -41.42 -45.73
CA PRO A 96 14.29 -40.37 -45.47
C PRO A 96 13.88 -39.62 -46.75
N SER A 97 12.60 -39.26 -46.86
CA SER A 97 12.02 -38.64 -48.07
C SER A 97 12.69 -37.32 -48.46
N ASP A 98 13.20 -36.58 -47.49
CA ASP A 98 13.89 -35.31 -47.67
C ASP A 98 15.40 -35.46 -47.93
N ILE A 99 15.97 -36.65 -47.72
CA ILE A 99 17.33 -37.01 -48.17
C ILE A 99 17.30 -37.57 -49.58
N LEU A 100 16.23 -38.26 -49.95
CA LEU A 100 16.07 -38.98 -51.22
C LEU A 100 16.48 -38.18 -52.47
N PRO A 101 16.18 -36.86 -52.61
CA PRO A 101 16.58 -36.08 -53.78
C PRO A 101 18.09 -35.98 -53.98
N TYR A 102 18.88 -36.03 -52.90
CA TYR A 102 20.33 -35.81 -52.91
C TYR A 102 21.14 -37.09 -53.06
N VAL A 103 20.52 -38.26 -52.92
CA VAL A 103 21.22 -39.56 -52.82
C VAL A 103 22.06 -39.85 -54.06
N ASN A 104 21.49 -39.68 -55.25
CA ASN A 104 22.20 -40.00 -56.49
C ASN A 104 23.34 -39.01 -56.79
N GLU A 105 23.11 -37.73 -56.50
CA GLU A 105 24.12 -36.67 -56.65
C GLU A 105 25.31 -36.93 -55.73
N LYS A 106 25.08 -37.18 -54.43
CA LYS A 106 26.17 -37.42 -53.47
C LYS A 106 26.91 -38.72 -53.70
N ILE A 107 26.24 -39.76 -54.18
CA ILE A 107 26.91 -40.99 -54.62
C ILE A 107 27.82 -40.73 -55.83
N HIS A 108 27.39 -39.87 -56.76
CA HIS A 108 28.19 -39.51 -57.93
C HIS A 108 29.41 -38.64 -57.54
N GLU A 109 29.21 -37.63 -56.69
CA GLU A 109 30.29 -36.77 -56.18
C GLU A 109 31.38 -37.55 -55.42
N ALA A 110 30.99 -38.60 -54.69
CA ALA A 110 31.92 -39.42 -53.90
C ALA A 110 32.89 -40.26 -54.76
N GLY A 111 32.67 -40.40 -56.07
CA GLY A 111 33.55 -41.16 -56.97
C GLY A 111 33.60 -42.66 -56.67
N ASN A 112 34.67 -43.35 -57.08
CA ASN A 112 34.82 -44.79 -56.85
C ASN A 112 35.10 -45.12 -55.37
N ALA A 113 34.61 -46.25 -54.89
CA ALA A 113 34.88 -46.73 -53.54
C ALA A 113 36.31 -47.25 -53.43
N VAL A 114 37.02 -46.74 -52.41
CA VAL A 114 38.38 -47.13 -52.05
C VAL A 114 38.30 -47.84 -50.70
N ILE A 115 38.51 -49.14 -50.69
CA ILE A 115 38.37 -49.97 -49.49
C ILE A 115 39.74 -50.48 -49.06
N SER A 116 40.12 -50.18 -47.82
CA SER A 116 41.30 -50.74 -47.18
C SER A 116 40.94 -51.60 -45.98
N TYR A 117 41.76 -52.60 -45.67
CA TYR A 117 41.67 -53.30 -44.39
C TYR A 117 43.06 -53.53 -43.80
N THR A 118 43.11 -53.64 -42.48
CA THR A 118 44.35 -53.93 -41.76
C THR A 118 44.59 -55.43 -41.71
N GLU A 119 45.71 -55.88 -42.26
CA GLU A 119 46.18 -57.25 -42.15
C GLU A 119 47.25 -57.32 -41.05
N THR A 120 46.99 -58.15 -40.03
CA THR A 120 47.91 -58.34 -38.90
C THR A 120 48.65 -59.66 -39.06
N LYS A 121 49.99 -59.62 -39.16
CA LYS A 121 50.85 -60.82 -39.12
C LYS A 121 51.68 -60.82 -37.84
N LYS A 122 51.63 -61.93 -37.10
CA LYS A 122 52.50 -62.17 -35.94
C LYS A 122 53.84 -62.70 -36.44
N ILE A 123 54.91 -61.96 -36.23
CA ILE A 123 56.28 -62.34 -36.59
C ILE A 123 57.01 -62.77 -35.31
N LYS A 124 57.52 -64.00 -35.29
CA LYS A 124 58.24 -64.55 -34.13
C LYS A 124 59.63 -63.91 -34.00
N LYS A 125 59.98 -63.45 -32.80
CA LYS A 125 61.27 -62.85 -32.44
C LYS A 125 61.78 -63.45 -31.13
N GLU A 126 62.97 -64.05 -31.15
CA GLU A 126 63.54 -64.67 -29.95
C GLU A 126 64.40 -63.66 -29.19
N VAL A 127 64.05 -63.38 -27.93
CA VAL A 127 64.77 -62.41 -27.08
C VAL A 127 65.33 -63.10 -25.83
N PRO A 128 66.62 -62.88 -25.48
CA PRO A 128 67.22 -63.44 -24.27
C PRO A 128 66.89 -62.60 -23.02
N GLU A 129 66.34 -63.23 -21.98
CA GLU A 129 65.95 -62.58 -20.74
C GLU A 129 67.17 -62.34 -19.80
N LYS A 130 67.30 -61.13 -19.22
CA LYS A 130 68.30 -60.83 -18.19
C LYS A 130 67.70 -61.06 -16.80
N SER A 131 68.12 -62.14 -16.14
CA SER A 131 67.86 -62.36 -14.72
C SER A 131 68.88 -61.60 -13.85
N GLY A 132 68.39 -60.81 -12.90
CA GLY A 132 69.21 -60.16 -11.89
C GLY A 132 69.59 -61.16 -10.79
N GLY A 133 70.83 -61.66 -10.82
CA GLY A 133 71.41 -62.48 -9.76
C GLY A 133 72.44 -63.46 -10.28
N ILE A 134 73.65 -63.40 -9.71
CA ILE A 134 74.82 -64.20 -10.12
C ILE A 134 74.49 -65.69 -9.88
N PHE A 135 74.43 -66.47 -10.97
CA PHE A 135 74.13 -67.91 -11.10
C PHE A 135 72.66 -68.32 -11.30
N LYS A 136 72.17 -68.28 -12.56
CA LYS A 136 71.37 -69.35 -13.20
C LYS A 136 71.22 -69.15 -14.73
N LYS A 137 70.98 -70.27 -15.44
CA LYS A 137 71.01 -70.52 -16.89
C LYS A 137 70.05 -69.63 -17.71
N LYS A 138 70.46 -69.14 -18.89
CA LYS A 138 69.63 -68.34 -19.82
C LYS A 138 68.57 -69.23 -20.49
N GLU A 139 67.29 -68.91 -20.33
CA GLU A 139 66.20 -69.37 -21.19
C GLU A 139 65.84 -68.28 -22.20
N THR A 140 65.58 -68.66 -23.45
CA THR A 140 65.09 -67.77 -24.51
C THR A 140 63.57 -67.79 -24.54
N VAL A 141 62.95 -66.59 -24.52
CA VAL A 141 61.50 -66.43 -24.63
C VAL A 141 61.15 -66.07 -26.08
N ASN A 142 60.14 -66.75 -26.63
CA ASN A 142 59.58 -66.41 -27.93
C ASN A 142 58.69 -65.16 -27.77
N GLU A 143 59.20 -64.01 -28.17
CA GLU A 143 58.42 -62.78 -28.32
C GLU A 143 57.77 -62.78 -29.72
N TYR A 144 56.61 -62.16 -29.89
CA TYR A 144 55.95 -62.04 -31.19
C TYR A 144 55.73 -60.56 -31.48
N ASP A 145 56.44 -60.03 -32.47
CA ASP A 145 56.18 -58.68 -32.98
C ASP A 145 54.92 -58.74 -33.87
N VAL A 146 53.92 -57.95 -33.52
CA VAL A 146 52.69 -57.82 -34.30
C VAL A 146 52.90 -56.75 -35.35
N VAL A 147 53.06 -57.14 -36.61
CA VAL A 147 53.18 -56.19 -37.73
C VAL A 147 51.83 -56.06 -38.41
N THR A 148 51.25 -54.87 -38.34
CA THR A 148 50.02 -54.48 -39.03
C THR A 148 50.36 -53.72 -40.31
N ARG A 149 49.77 -54.10 -41.43
CA ARG A 149 49.84 -53.36 -42.70
C ARG A 149 48.45 -53.05 -43.22
N GLU A 150 48.26 -51.87 -43.79
CA GLU A 150 47.01 -51.50 -44.46
C GLU A 150 47.07 -51.95 -45.92
N VAL A 151 46.08 -52.74 -46.34
CA VAL A 151 46.01 -53.33 -47.68
C VAL A 151 44.79 -52.75 -48.39
N SER A 152 45.02 -52.07 -49.52
CA SER A 152 43.93 -51.63 -50.41
C SER A 152 43.39 -52.82 -51.20
N VAL A 153 42.06 -52.93 -51.28
CA VAL A 153 41.35 -53.98 -52.00
C VAL A 153 40.60 -53.36 -53.16
N GLU A 154 40.84 -53.88 -54.36
CA GLU A 154 40.05 -53.53 -55.52
C GLU A 154 38.70 -54.26 -55.45
N VAL A 155 37.61 -53.49 -55.51
CA VAL A 155 36.24 -53.99 -55.37
C VAL A 155 35.39 -53.63 -56.59
N ASP A 156 34.38 -54.47 -56.88
CA ASP A 156 33.38 -54.18 -57.92
C ASP A 156 32.58 -52.93 -57.55
N GLN A 157 32.64 -51.91 -58.41
CA GLN A 157 32.06 -50.59 -58.16
C GLN A 157 30.53 -50.54 -58.33
N ARG A 158 29.89 -51.62 -58.77
CA ARG A 158 28.42 -51.68 -58.90
C ARG A 158 27.75 -51.57 -57.52
N ILE A 159 26.80 -50.65 -57.40
CA ILE A 159 26.03 -50.42 -56.18
C ILE A 159 24.73 -51.22 -56.25
N TYR A 160 24.57 -52.17 -55.34
CA TYR A 160 23.38 -53.02 -55.24
C TYR A 160 22.37 -52.53 -54.22
N LYS A 161 22.83 -51.88 -53.14
CA LYS A 161 21.94 -51.35 -52.09
C LYS A 161 22.34 -49.93 -51.68
N LYS A 162 21.35 -49.14 -51.28
CA LYS A 162 21.49 -47.77 -50.78
C LYS A 162 20.66 -47.61 -49.52
N ALA A 163 21.14 -46.85 -48.55
CA ALA A 163 20.41 -46.52 -47.32
C ALA A 163 20.90 -45.20 -46.73
N TYR A 164 20.26 -44.73 -45.68
CA TYR A 164 20.75 -43.61 -44.88
C TYR A 164 20.89 -44.03 -43.42
N PHE A 165 22.08 -43.81 -42.87
CA PHE A 165 22.42 -44.23 -41.51
C PHE A 165 22.79 -43.04 -40.64
N PHE A 166 22.49 -43.15 -39.35
CA PHE A 166 22.87 -42.18 -38.35
C PHE A 166 24.17 -42.62 -37.67
N LYS A 167 24.98 -41.65 -37.22
CA LYS A 167 26.20 -41.92 -36.45
C LYS A 167 25.87 -42.71 -35.18
N ASN A 168 26.76 -43.63 -34.82
CA ASN A 168 26.72 -44.51 -33.66
C ASN A 168 25.54 -45.51 -33.63
N THR A 169 24.85 -45.75 -34.74
CA THR A 169 23.81 -46.79 -34.81
C THR A 169 24.40 -48.13 -35.25
N GLU A 170 23.83 -49.21 -34.72
CA GLU A 170 24.00 -50.55 -35.28
C GLU A 170 23.20 -50.66 -36.57
N VAL A 171 23.87 -50.96 -37.68
CA VAL A 171 23.28 -50.90 -39.03
C VAL A 171 23.32 -52.23 -39.77
N GLY A 172 23.95 -53.24 -39.19
CA GLY A 172 23.95 -54.57 -39.77
C GLY A 172 24.70 -55.58 -38.91
N ILE A 173 24.53 -56.85 -39.25
CA ILE A 173 25.13 -58.00 -38.58
C ILE A 173 25.87 -58.84 -39.61
N PHE A 174 27.14 -59.13 -39.36
CA PHE A 174 27.93 -60.04 -40.17
C PHE A 174 27.38 -61.47 -40.09
N VAL A 175 27.11 -62.04 -41.25
CA VAL A 175 26.87 -63.47 -41.44
C VAL A 175 28.22 -64.11 -41.79
N PRO A 176 28.77 -64.99 -40.92
CA PRO A 176 30.13 -65.48 -41.09
C PRO A 176 30.27 -66.39 -42.31
N TYR A 177 31.49 -66.41 -42.87
CA TYR A 177 31.89 -67.39 -43.88
C TYR A 177 31.59 -68.81 -43.42
N LYS A 178 30.89 -69.59 -44.25
CA LYS A 178 30.68 -71.02 -44.04
C LYS A 178 31.58 -71.79 -45.00
N PRO A 179 32.58 -72.55 -44.51
CA PRO A 179 33.40 -73.37 -45.38
C PRO A 179 32.54 -74.45 -46.03
N GLY A 180 32.88 -74.77 -47.28
CA GLY A 180 32.25 -75.90 -47.95
C GLY A 180 32.63 -77.20 -47.27
N LYS A 181 31.73 -78.19 -47.29
CA LYS A 181 32.03 -79.53 -46.77
C LYS A 181 32.30 -80.48 -47.93
N PRO A 182 33.36 -81.30 -47.86
CA PRO A 182 33.63 -82.29 -48.90
C PRO A 182 32.53 -83.34 -49.00
N GLY A 183 32.19 -83.69 -50.24
CA GLY A 183 31.32 -84.81 -50.58
C GLY A 183 32.10 -86.12 -50.66
N LYS A 184 31.43 -87.19 -51.09
CA LYS A 184 32.05 -88.48 -51.45
C LYS A 184 31.48 -88.98 -52.75
N ASN A 185 32.32 -89.50 -53.65
CA ASN A 185 31.86 -90.13 -54.88
C ASN A 185 31.58 -91.64 -54.70
N LEU A 186 31.18 -92.32 -55.77
CA LEU A 186 30.83 -93.75 -55.77
C LEU A 186 32.00 -94.70 -55.47
N ALA A 187 33.25 -94.21 -55.50
CA ALA A 187 34.43 -94.95 -55.03
C ALA A 187 34.67 -94.81 -53.52
N GLY A 188 33.84 -94.02 -52.82
CA GLY A 188 34.08 -93.62 -51.44
C GLY A 188 35.19 -92.58 -51.28
N LYS A 189 35.73 -92.02 -52.38
CA LYS A 189 36.75 -90.97 -52.36
C LYS A 189 36.11 -89.60 -52.13
N THR A 190 36.83 -88.75 -51.40
CA THR A 190 36.37 -87.40 -51.06
C THR A 190 36.35 -86.49 -52.29
N VAL A 191 35.25 -85.77 -52.49
CA VAL A 191 35.12 -84.72 -53.52
C VAL A 191 35.17 -83.34 -52.83
N PRO A 192 36.18 -82.49 -53.11
CA PRO A 192 36.27 -81.19 -52.46
C PRO A 192 35.21 -80.21 -53.00
N PRO A 193 34.73 -79.27 -52.17
CA PRO A 193 33.86 -78.19 -52.64
C PRO A 193 34.62 -77.20 -53.54
N LYS A 194 33.90 -76.45 -54.38
CA LYS A 194 34.51 -75.44 -55.26
C LYS A 194 35.14 -74.33 -54.40
N GLN A 195 36.35 -73.92 -54.75
CA GLN A 195 37.02 -72.80 -54.07
C GLN A 195 36.38 -71.49 -54.53
N ILE A 196 36.11 -70.58 -53.57
CA ILE A 196 35.71 -69.20 -53.85
C ILE A 196 36.89 -68.28 -53.53
N GLU A 197 37.21 -67.37 -54.47
CA GLU A 197 38.41 -66.53 -54.39
C GLU A 197 38.33 -65.46 -53.28
N ASN A 198 37.13 -64.94 -52.99
CA ASN A 198 36.95 -63.89 -51.98
C ASN A 198 35.88 -64.26 -50.96
N THR A 199 36.31 -64.45 -49.71
CA THR A 199 35.45 -64.94 -48.61
C THR A 199 35.03 -63.86 -47.63
N LYS A 200 35.53 -62.63 -47.76
CA LYS A 200 35.35 -61.54 -46.80
C LYS A 200 34.41 -60.46 -47.31
N PHE A 201 33.72 -59.79 -46.38
CA PHE A 201 32.98 -58.57 -46.65
C PHE A 201 33.74 -57.37 -46.07
N TYR A 202 34.00 -56.35 -46.89
CA TYR A 202 34.84 -55.22 -46.53
C TYR A 202 34.03 -53.97 -46.16
N LEU A 203 34.39 -53.32 -45.06
CA LEU A 203 33.78 -52.05 -44.65
C LEU A 203 34.72 -50.90 -45.02
N GLY A 204 34.19 -49.94 -45.78
CA GLY A 204 34.87 -48.71 -46.15
C GLY A 204 34.59 -47.58 -45.16
N THR A 205 34.85 -46.35 -45.63
CA THR A 205 34.75 -45.15 -44.81
C THR A 205 33.39 -45.03 -44.13
N GLY A 206 33.39 -44.69 -42.83
CA GLY A 206 32.15 -44.42 -42.08
C GLY A 206 31.45 -45.65 -41.51
N LEU A 207 31.97 -46.87 -41.72
CA LEU A 207 31.47 -48.10 -41.10
C LEU A 207 32.60 -48.79 -40.33
N GLU A 208 32.27 -49.38 -39.18
CA GLU A 208 33.22 -50.12 -38.35
C GLU A 208 32.63 -51.44 -37.88
N ARG A 209 33.45 -52.49 -37.85
CA ARG A 209 33.05 -53.78 -37.29
C ARG A 209 33.30 -53.80 -35.78
N THR A 210 32.26 -54.02 -34.99
CA THR A 210 32.36 -54.25 -33.54
C THR A 210 31.80 -55.63 -33.21
N GLY A 211 32.66 -56.62 -33.04
CA GLY A 211 32.25 -58.02 -32.93
C GLY A 211 31.62 -58.54 -34.22
N ASN A 212 30.37 -59.02 -34.14
CA ASN A 212 29.57 -59.41 -35.30
C ASN A 212 28.69 -58.26 -35.85
N LYS A 213 28.77 -57.05 -35.29
CA LYS A 213 27.92 -55.92 -35.68
C LYS A 213 28.69 -54.94 -36.56
N VAL A 214 27.94 -54.23 -37.39
CA VAL A 214 28.40 -53.05 -38.14
C VAL A 214 27.86 -51.81 -37.45
N ILE A 215 28.75 -50.95 -36.99
CA ILE A 215 28.43 -49.66 -36.38
C ILE A 215 28.72 -48.55 -37.40
N CYS A 216 27.74 -47.69 -37.62
CA CYS A 216 27.93 -46.51 -38.43
C CYS A 216 28.68 -45.44 -37.64
N LYS A 217 29.77 -44.90 -38.18
CA LYS A 217 30.63 -43.90 -37.51
C LYS A 217 30.37 -42.48 -37.98
N LYS A 218 29.62 -42.30 -39.07
CA LYS A 218 29.28 -41.00 -39.63
C LYS A 218 27.84 -41.02 -40.14
N THR A 219 27.05 -40.01 -39.80
CA THR A 219 25.70 -39.87 -40.39
C THR A 219 25.83 -39.63 -41.88
N GLY A 220 25.11 -40.39 -42.71
CA GLY A 220 25.27 -40.29 -44.15
C GLY A 220 24.59 -41.36 -44.99
N ILE A 221 24.85 -41.30 -46.29
CA ILE A 221 24.28 -42.19 -47.30
C ILE A 221 25.18 -43.43 -47.43
N MET A 222 24.63 -44.60 -47.14
CA MET A 222 25.30 -45.87 -47.41
C MET A 222 25.19 -46.23 -48.90
N ARG A 223 26.30 -46.68 -49.48
CA ARG A 223 26.32 -47.48 -50.70
C ARG A 223 26.96 -48.84 -50.44
N CYS A 224 26.36 -49.90 -50.96
CA CYS A 224 26.81 -51.27 -50.77
C CYS A 224 26.98 -51.97 -52.12
N GLY A 225 28.17 -52.51 -52.36
CA GLY A 225 28.50 -53.38 -53.47
C GLY A 225 28.25 -54.86 -53.17
N SER A 226 28.85 -55.75 -53.95
CA SER A 226 28.68 -57.20 -53.83
C SER A 226 29.34 -57.79 -52.57
N ASN A 227 30.48 -57.24 -52.16
CA ASN A 227 31.26 -57.66 -51.00
C ASN A 227 31.85 -56.50 -50.20
N TRP A 228 31.31 -55.29 -50.34
CA TRP A 228 31.75 -54.12 -49.61
C TRP A 228 30.62 -53.13 -49.34
N ALA A 229 30.78 -52.26 -48.34
CA ALA A 229 29.91 -51.12 -48.11
C ALA A 229 30.65 -49.96 -47.46
N GLU A 230 30.19 -48.73 -47.69
CA GLU A 230 30.69 -47.53 -47.01
C GLU A 230 29.57 -46.51 -46.82
N VAL A 231 29.83 -45.48 -46.02
CA VAL A 231 28.92 -44.36 -45.77
C VAL A 231 29.56 -43.05 -46.22
N ILE A 232 28.89 -42.39 -47.16
CA ILE A 232 29.22 -41.05 -47.63
C ILE A 232 28.66 -40.04 -46.62
N PRO A 233 29.50 -39.27 -45.92
CA PRO A 233 29.05 -38.33 -44.90
C PRO A 233 28.08 -37.30 -45.48
N PHE A 234 26.87 -37.25 -44.93
CA PHE A 234 25.83 -36.31 -45.36
C PHE A 234 24.82 -36.20 -44.22
N SER A 235 24.87 -35.11 -43.46
CA SER A 235 24.00 -34.88 -42.30
C SER A 235 23.19 -33.60 -42.45
N LYS A 236 22.02 -33.55 -41.80
CA LYS A 236 21.27 -32.31 -41.59
C LYS A 236 21.87 -31.55 -40.40
N PRO A 237 21.69 -30.22 -40.32
CA PRO A 237 21.98 -29.48 -39.10
C PRO A 237 21.18 -30.06 -37.93
N TYR A 238 21.81 -30.13 -36.76
CA TYR A 238 21.16 -30.53 -35.52
C TYR A 238 21.70 -29.74 -34.34
N PHE A 239 20.90 -29.61 -33.29
CA PHE A 239 21.35 -29.10 -32.01
C PHE A 239 20.72 -29.88 -30.86
N GLN A 240 21.39 -29.89 -29.72
CA GLN A 240 20.88 -30.43 -28.47
C GLN A 240 21.32 -29.53 -27.32
N ILE A 241 20.40 -29.20 -26.41
CA ILE A 241 20.72 -28.51 -25.16
C ILE A 241 20.65 -29.53 -24.02
N LYS A 242 21.71 -29.63 -23.22
CA LYS A 242 21.81 -30.55 -22.07
C LYS A 242 21.97 -29.74 -20.80
N ILE A 243 21.32 -30.17 -19.72
CA ILE A 243 21.58 -29.64 -18.39
C ILE A 243 22.85 -30.33 -17.87
N ASN A 244 23.90 -29.55 -17.66
CA ASN A 244 25.09 -30.04 -16.98
C ASN A 244 24.81 -30.04 -15.48
N SER A 245 24.58 -31.23 -14.93
CA SER A 245 24.25 -31.36 -13.50
C SER A 245 25.46 -31.11 -12.59
N SER A 246 26.68 -31.06 -13.15
CA SER A 246 27.86 -30.86 -12.34
C SER A 246 27.96 -29.40 -11.89
N ASP A 247 27.92 -28.45 -12.81
CA ASP A 247 28.07 -27.01 -12.58
C ASP A 247 26.75 -26.23 -12.73
N ASN A 248 25.64 -26.96 -12.87
CA ASN A 248 24.31 -26.42 -13.09
C ASN A 248 24.24 -25.48 -14.30
N SER A 249 24.95 -25.77 -15.41
CA SER A 249 24.84 -25.00 -16.65
C SER A 249 23.84 -25.59 -17.65
N LEU A 250 23.49 -24.82 -18.68
CA LEU A 250 22.91 -25.34 -19.92
C LEU A 250 24.01 -25.36 -20.99
N ASP A 251 24.30 -26.54 -21.54
CA ASP A 251 25.32 -26.71 -22.58
C ASP A 251 24.65 -27.01 -23.92
N LEU A 252 24.98 -26.23 -24.94
CA LEU A 252 24.60 -26.43 -26.33
C LEU A 252 25.63 -27.33 -27.03
N GLU A 253 25.13 -28.37 -27.68
CA GLU A 253 25.83 -29.15 -28.70
C GLU A 253 25.20 -28.82 -30.06
N TYR A 254 26.01 -28.43 -31.05
CA TYR A 254 25.54 -27.98 -32.37
C TYR A 254 26.42 -28.55 -33.49
N ASP A 255 25.80 -29.07 -34.55
CA ASP A 255 26.45 -29.39 -35.82
C ASP A 255 25.68 -28.71 -36.95
N ARG A 256 26.41 -27.94 -37.77
CA ARG A 256 25.88 -27.25 -38.95
C ARG A 256 25.37 -28.20 -40.03
N GLY A 257 25.84 -29.45 -40.04
CA GLY A 257 25.55 -30.42 -41.09
C GLY A 257 25.97 -29.94 -42.47
N ASN A 258 25.38 -30.51 -43.53
CA ASN A 258 25.69 -30.14 -44.90
C ASN A 258 25.05 -28.78 -45.28
N SER A 259 25.78 -27.94 -46.01
CA SER A 259 25.38 -26.59 -46.40
C SER A 259 24.15 -26.53 -47.32
N VAL A 260 23.78 -27.63 -47.97
CA VAL A 260 22.56 -27.74 -48.78
C VAL A 260 21.29 -27.60 -47.93
N PHE A 261 21.37 -27.89 -46.63
CA PHE A 261 20.24 -27.72 -45.71
C PHE A 261 20.21 -26.32 -45.07
N PRO A 262 19.00 -25.76 -44.84
CA PRO A 262 18.83 -24.47 -44.17
C PRO A 262 19.46 -24.43 -42.78
N GLU A 263 19.98 -23.27 -42.38
CA GLU A 263 20.53 -23.05 -41.05
C GLU A 263 19.45 -23.04 -39.98
N ILE A 264 19.79 -23.55 -38.80
CA ILE A 264 18.97 -23.39 -37.60
C ILE A 264 19.22 -21.98 -37.09
N GLN A 265 18.16 -21.18 -37.06
CA GLN A 265 18.23 -19.81 -36.55
C GLN A 265 18.56 -19.81 -35.06
N ASP A 266 19.43 -18.89 -34.63
CA ASP A 266 19.81 -18.68 -33.23
C ASP A 266 18.61 -18.53 -32.30
N ILE A 267 17.54 -17.83 -32.74
CA ILE A 267 16.30 -17.66 -31.97
C ILE A 267 15.66 -18.99 -31.58
N VAL A 268 15.73 -20.01 -32.45
CA VAL A 268 15.15 -21.34 -32.16
C VAL A 268 15.89 -22.02 -31.01
N ILE A 269 17.22 -21.92 -31.03
CA ILE A 269 18.08 -22.47 -29.98
C ILE A 269 17.90 -21.68 -28.68
N TYR A 270 17.79 -20.35 -28.78
CA TYR A 270 17.65 -19.47 -27.63
C TYR A 270 16.31 -19.64 -26.91
N GLU A 271 15.20 -19.76 -27.64
CA GLU A 271 13.89 -20.06 -27.05
C GLU A 271 13.88 -21.44 -26.39
N LYS A 272 14.51 -22.44 -27.02
CA LYS A 272 14.65 -23.77 -26.39
C LYS A 272 15.47 -23.72 -25.09
N ALA A 273 16.50 -22.88 -25.05
CA ALA A 273 17.30 -22.66 -23.84
C ALA A 273 16.48 -22.00 -22.72
N LYS A 274 15.63 -21.01 -23.05
CA LYS A 274 14.74 -20.35 -22.09
C LYS A 274 13.76 -21.31 -21.44
N GLU A 275 13.17 -22.23 -22.21
CA GLU A 275 12.27 -23.27 -21.68
C GLU A 275 12.94 -24.15 -20.62
N MET A 276 14.27 -24.26 -20.66
CA MET A 276 15.07 -25.12 -19.78
C MET A 276 15.69 -24.36 -18.60
N LEU A 277 15.51 -23.04 -18.49
CA LEU A 277 16.03 -22.24 -17.39
C LEU A 277 15.38 -22.59 -16.05
N LYS A 278 16.19 -22.70 -15.01
CA LYS A 278 15.74 -22.77 -13.61
C LYS A 278 15.82 -21.41 -12.93
N PRO A 279 15.03 -21.16 -11.87
CA PRO A 279 15.13 -19.93 -11.08
C PRO A 279 16.57 -19.66 -10.61
N GLY A 280 17.11 -18.48 -10.93
CA GLY A 280 18.49 -18.09 -10.62
C GLY A 280 19.52 -18.34 -11.72
N MET A 281 19.11 -18.93 -12.87
CA MET A 281 19.94 -19.00 -14.07
C MET A 281 19.67 -17.81 -14.99
N GLU A 282 20.72 -17.32 -15.65
CA GLU A 282 20.64 -16.33 -16.73
C GLU A 282 21.29 -16.91 -17.99
N LEU A 283 20.73 -16.65 -19.17
CA LEU A 283 21.37 -17.02 -20.43
C LEU A 283 22.49 -16.03 -20.78
N VAL A 284 23.49 -16.50 -21.54
CA VAL A 284 24.44 -15.62 -22.23
C VAL A 284 23.70 -14.74 -23.24
N PRO A 285 24.22 -13.54 -23.56
CA PRO A 285 23.60 -12.69 -24.57
C PRO A 285 23.42 -13.41 -25.91
N MET A 286 22.33 -13.12 -26.62
CA MET A 286 22.01 -13.75 -27.91
C MET A 286 23.15 -13.56 -28.92
N GLU A 287 23.84 -12.43 -28.88
CA GLU A 287 25.01 -12.14 -29.72
C GLU A 287 26.14 -13.16 -29.53
N THR A 288 26.31 -13.69 -28.31
CA THR A 288 27.32 -14.72 -28.03
C THR A 288 26.98 -16.03 -28.74
N LEU A 289 25.69 -16.39 -28.75
CA LEU A 289 25.18 -17.55 -29.48
C LEU A 289 25.32 -17.34 -30.99
N SER A 290 24.96 -16.17 -31.52
CA SER A 290 25.07 -15.88 -32.95
C SER A 290 26.51 -15.99 -33.46
N ILE A 291 27.48 -15.41 -32.73
CA ILE A 291 28.92 -15.52 -33.05
C ILE A 291 29.39 -16.97 -33.04
N PHE A 292 28.94 -17.76 -32.05
CA PHE A 292 29.29 -19.17 -31.94
C PHE A 292 28.75 -19.99 -33.14
N LEU A 293 27.49 -19.77 -33.54
CA LEU A 293 26.89 -20.46 -34.67
C LEU A 293 27.58 -20.09 -35.99
N GLU A 294 27.97 -18.83 -36.16
CA GLU A 294 28.73 -18.37 -37.33
C GLU A 294 30.10 -19.06 -37.41
N ASP A 295 30.80 -19.23 -36.28
CA ASP A 295 32.08 -19.93 -36.26
C ASP A 295 31.94 -21.44 -36.50
N ALA A 296 30.90 -22.05 -35.91
CA ALA A 296 30.55 -23.46 -36.17
C ALA A 296 30.17 -23.69 -37.64
N GLY A 297 29.53 -22.72 -38.28
CA GLY A 297 29.19 -22.75 -39.71
C GLY A 297 30.38 -22.93 -40.64
N LYS A 298 31.58 -22.48 -40.23
CA LYS A 298 32.82 -22.61 -41.02
C LYS A 298 33.37 -24.05 -41.06
N LYS A 299 32.88 -24.94 -40.19
CA LYS A 299 33.36 -26.32 -40.04
C LYS A 299 32.20 -27.33 -40.05
N PRO A 300 31.47 -27.45 -41.18
CA PRO A 300 30.31 -28.32 -41.28
C PRO A 300 30.65 -29.81 -41.04
N GLY A 301 29.83 -30.51 -40.27
CA GLY A 301 30.02 -31.92 -39.92
C GLY A 301 30.92 -32.17 -38.71
N ILE A 302 31.22 -31.12 -37.93
CA ILE A 302 31.92 -31.17 -36.64
C ILE A 302 30.97 -30.67 -35.55
N GLU A 303 30.96 -31.36 -34.40
CA GLU A 303 30.18 -30.97 -33.23
C GLU A 303 30.90 -29.84 -32.47
N HIS A 304 30.18 -28.76 -32.19
CA HIS A 304 30.64 -27.60 -31.43
C HIS A 304 29.87 -27.50 -30.11
N PHE A 305 30.53 -26.99 -29.06
CA PHE A 305 29.95 -26.86 -27.72
C PHE A 305 30.00 -25.43 -27.19
N LEU A 306 28.91 -24.97 -26.57
CA LEU A 306 28.81 -23.65 -25.91
C LEU A 306 28.01 -23.75 -24.60
N CYS A 307 28.54 -23.19 -23.51
CA CYS A 307 27.73 -22.96 -22.30
C CYS A 307 26.78 -21.77 -22.54
N LEU A 308 25.48 -22.05 -22.51
CA LEU A 308 24.40 -21.08 -22.73
C LEU A 308 24.02 -20.30 -21.48
N THR A 309 24.46 -20.72 -20.29
CA THR A 309 24.21 -20.00 -19.03
C THR A 309 25.39 -19.11 -18.65
N LYS A 310 25.08 -17.93 -18.12
CA LYS A 310 26.06 -16.99 -17.57
C LYS A 310 26.56 -17.49 -16.22
N ALA A 311 27.88 -17.41 -16.02
CA ALA A 311 28.51 -17.82 -14.78
C ALA A 311 28.09 -16.91 -13.61
N ASN A 312 27.80 -17.49 -12.44
CA ASN A 312 27.61 -16.76 -11.19
C ASN A 312 28.28 -17.47 -10.00
N GLU A 313 28.68 -16.69 -9.00
CA GLU A 313 29.33 -17.22 -7.80
C GLU A 313 28.31 -17.61 -6.73
N GLY A 314 28.61 -18.69 -6.02
CA GLY A 314 27.82 -19.09 -4.87
C GLY A 314 27.95 -18.08 -3.72
N ASN A 315 26.88 -17.86 -2.95
CA ASN A 315 26.88 -16.99 -1.78
C ASN A 315 26.23 -17.67 -0.56
N ILE A 316 26.81 -17.48 0.62
CA ILE A 316 26.25 -17.86 1.92
C ILE A 316 26.02 -16.58 2.73
N LYS A 317 24.79 -16.36 3.17
CA LYS A 317 24.42 -15.21 4.00
C LYS A 317 23.67 -15.67 5.23
N ILE A 318 24.08 -15.20 6.40
CA ILE A 318 23.31 -15.36 7.64
C ILE A 318 22.75 -13.99 8.03
N THR A 319 21.47 -13.95 8.35
CA THR A 319 20.76 -12.73 8.74
C THR A 319 19.96 -12.94 10.01
N TYR A 320 19.69 -11.84 10.72
CA TYR A 320 18.96 -11.83 11.98
C TYR A 320 17.73 -10.94 11.88
N ASN A 321 16.69 -11.26 12.63
CA ASN A 321 15.62 -10.31 12.91
C ASN A 321 16.13 -9.18 13.83
N SER A 322 15.35 -8.10 13.97
CA SER A 322 15.79 -6.86 14.61
C SER A 322 16.23 -7.01 16.07
N ASP A 323 15.61 -7.93 16.82
CA ASP A 323 15.91 -8.23 18.23
C ASP A 323 16.87 -9.42 18.39
N LYS A 324 17.38 -9.97 17.28
CA LYS A 324 18.29 -11.12 17.23
C LYS A 324 17.72 -12.38 17.91
N THR A 325 16.40 -12.52 17.99
CA THR A 325 15.75 -13.74 18.50
C THR A 325 15.63 -14.83 17.44
N GLU A 326 15.84 -14.53 16.16
CA GLU A 326 15.82 -15.50 15.06
C GLU A 326 17.02 -15.31 14.13
N ALA A 327 17.64 -16.42 13.72
CA ALA A 327 18.75 -16.45 12.77
C ALA A 327 18.36 -17.26 11.54
N TYR A 328 18.63 -16.72 10.36
CA TYR A 328 18.28 -17.33 9.07
C TYR A 328 19.51 -17.50 8.19
N LEU A 329 19.56 -18.60 7.46
CA LEU A 329 20.57 -18.94 6.47
C LEU A 329 19.99 -18.83 5.06
N THR A 330 20.72 -18.16 4.19
CA THR A 330 20.48 -18.14 2.75
C THR A 330 21.71 -18.67 2.02
N ILE A 331 21.53 -19.68 1.18
CA ILE A 331 22.57 -20.27 0.33
C ILE A 331 22.16 -20.13 -1.13
N LYS A 332 23.04 -19.60 -1.97
CA LYS A 332 22.93 -19.61 -3.43
C LYS A 332 24.04 -20.49 -4.00
N LYS A 333 23.71 -21.52 -4.78
CA LYS A 333 24.68 -22.37 -5.47
C LYS A 333 25.28 -21.60 -6.66
N ALA A 334 26.54 -21.87 -6.96
CA ALA A 334 27.19 -21.36 -8.17
C ALA A 334 26.61 -22.04 -9.43
N VAL A 335 26.59 -21.30 -10.54
CA VAL A 335 26.15 -21.72 -11.88
C VAL A 335 27.28 -21.43 -12.86
N GLY A 336 27.66 -22.42 -13.69
CA GLY A 336 28.56 -22.22 -14.84
C GLY A 336 30.01 -21.83 -14.51
N GLY A 337 30.58 -22.32 -13.40
CA GLY A 337 31.97 -22.03 -12.99
C GLY A 337 32.52 -22.92 -11.87
N GLU A 338 33.79 -22.71 -11.50
CA GLU A 338 34.53 -23.54 -10.53
C GLU A 338 34.32 -23.15 -9.05
N ASN A 339 33.86 -21.92 -8.76
CA ASN A 339 33.70 -21.38 -7.39
C ASN A 339 32.45 -21.93 -6.68
N ARG A 340 32.43 -23.23 -6.41
CA ARG A 340 31.34 -23.91 -5.69
C ARG A 340 31.50 -23.75 -4.19
N ILE A 341 30.43 -23.33 -3.53
CA ILE A 341 30.31 -23.44 -2.08
C ILE A 341 30.34 -24.90 -1.69
N THR A 342 31.18 -25.25 -0.73
CA THR A 342 31.28 -26.57 -0.12
C THR A 342 30.41 -26.68 1.13
N LEU A 343 29.99 -27.91 1.47
CA LEU A 343 29.33 -28.18 2.76
C LEU A 343 30.18 -27.74 3.96
N LYS A 344 31.51 -27.76 3.80
CA LYS A 344 32.46 -27.30 4.81
C LYS A 344 32.34 -25.79 5.03
N GLU A 345 32.30 -24.99 3.96
CA GLU A 345 32.13 -23.53 4.06
C GLU A 345 30.78 -23.14 4.66
N ILE A 346 29.71 -23.88 4.34
CA ILE A 346 28.39 -23.68 4.98
C ILE A 346 28.46 -23.96 6.48
N ALA A 347 29.08 -25.08 6.87
CA ALA A 347 29.26 -25.40 8.28
C ALA A 347 30.16 -24.38 9.00
N GLU A 348 31.24 -23.93 8.35
CA GLU A 348 32.14 -22.90 8.89
C GLU A 348 31.43 -21.54 9.06
N ALA A 349 30.58 -21.15 8.10
CA ALA A 349 29.77 -19.94 8.20
C ALA A 349 28.80 -20.02 9.40
N ILE A 350 28.05 -21.12 9.55
CA ILE A 350 27.13 -21.31 10.68
C ILE A 350 27.89 -21.33 12.01
N ASN A 351 29.03 -22.03 12.08
CA ASN A 351 29.82 -22.14 13.31
C ASN A 351 30.46 -20.81 13.72
N ARG A 352 30.83 -19.96 12.75
CA ARG A 352 31.42 -18.63 13.00
C ARG A 352 30.48 -17.71 13.77
N GLU A 353 29.18 -17.84 13.57
CA GLU A 353 28.16 -17.02 14.23
C GLU A 353 27.95 -17.38 15.71
N LYS A 354 28.47 -18.52 16.19
CA LYS A 354 28.39 -18.95 17.60
C LYS A 354 26.95 -18.99 18.16
N LEU A 355 25.96 -19.37 17.34
CA LEU A 355 24.56 -19.44 17.77
C LEU A 355 24.34 -20.58 18.78
N VAL A 356 23.36 -20.39 19.66
CA VAL A 356 22.97 -21.29 20.75
C VAL A 356 21.63 -21.96 20.38
N ASN A 357 21.34 -23.15 20.93
CA ASN A 357 20.11 -23.91 20.66
C ASN A 357 19.87 -24.26 19.18
N ILE A 358 20.95 -24.47 18.42
CA ILE A 358 20.88 -24.96 17.04
C ILE A 358 20.62 -26.47 17.03
N ASP A 359 19.61 -26.91 16.28
CA ASP A 359 19.42 -28.33 15.94
C ASP A 359 20.37 -28.76 14.81
N ARG A 360 21.60 -29.13 15.17
CA ARG A 360 22.66 -29.44 14.19
C ARG A 360 22.31 -30.62 13.29
N GLU A 361 21.60 -31.63 13.78
CA GLU A 361 21.27 -32.83 13.00
C GLU A 361 20.21 -32.54 11.95
N LYS A 362 19.16 -31.79 12.33
CA LYS A 362 18.13 -31.36 11.39
C LYS A 362 18.71 -30.45 10.31
N ILE A 363 19.47 -29.44 10.71
CA ILE A 363 20.07 -28.47 9.77
C ILE A 363 21.02 -29.14 8.80
N LYS A 364 21.86 -30.05 9.31
CA LYS A 364 22.74 -30.85 8.47
C LYS A 364 21.93 -31.64 7.44
N THR A 365 20.86 -32.29 7.85
CA THR A 365 19.99 -33.09 6.97
C THR A 365 19.31 -32.23 5.91
N ASP A 366 18.75 -31.08 6.29
CA ASP A 366 18.06 -30.16 5.39
C ASP A 366 19.02 -29.51 4.39
N ILE A 367 20.20 -29.07 4.84
CA ILE A 367 21.24 -28.52 3.98
C ILE A 367 21.78 -29.58 3.03
N LEU A 368 22.00 -30.82 3.49
CA LEU A 368 22.40 -31.94 2.61
C LEU A 368 21.34 -32.23 1.55
N THR A 369 20.06 -32.20 1.93
CA THR A 369 18.94 -32.40 1.02
C THR A 369 18.89 -31.28 -0.03
N PHE A 370 19.01 -30.01 0.39
CA PHE A 370 19.12 -28.87 -0.52
C PHE A 370 20.35 -28.97 -1.42
N TYR A 371 21.52 -29.26 -0.85
CA TYR A 371 22.80 -29.30 -1.55
C TYR A 371 22.80 -30.35 -2.66
N ASN A 372 22.27 -31.54 -2.38
CA ASN A 372 22.10 -32.63 -3.36
C ASN A 372 20.84 -32.47 -4.24
N GLY A 373 19.96 -31.54 -3.89
CA GLY A 373 18.71 -31.25 -4.59
C GLY A 373 18.90 -30.40 -5.85
N LYS A 374 17.80 -30.24 -6.61
CA LYS A 374 17.78 -29.49 -7.86
C LYS A 374 17.69 -27.98 -7.68
N ASP A 375 17.37 -27.52 -6.48
CA ASP A 375 17.19 -26.10 -6.15
C ASP A 375 18.53 -25.39 -6.10
N LEU A 376 18.56 -24.16 -6.62
CA LEU A 376 19.76 -23.32 -6.68
C LEU A 376 19.84 -22.35 -5.50
N ILE A 377 18.73 -22.07 -4.82
CA ILE A 377 18.64 -21.11 -3.72
C ILE A 377 17.86 -21.73 -2.57
N LEU A 378 18.47 -21.73 -1.38
CA LEU A 378 17.80 -21.94 -0.10
C LEU A 378 17.70 -20.57 0.55
N GLU A 379 16.49 -20.04 0.72
CA GLU A 379 16.28 -18.68 1.22
C GLU A 379 15.60 -18.68 2.58
N ASN A 380 16.09 -17.83 3.50
CA ASN A 380 15.54 -17.61 4.83
C ASN A 380 15.33 -18.90 5.66
N TYR A 381 16.24 -19.88 5.53
CA TYR A 381 16.17 -21.12 6.28
C TYR A 381 16.48 -20.85 7.76
N LEU A 382 15.52 -21.11 8.65
CA LEU A 382 15.65 -20.84 10.08
C LEU A 382 16.70 -21.76 10.72
N LEU A 383 17.79 -21.16 11.24
CA LEU A 383 18.86 -21.88 11.93
C LEU A 383 18.51 -22.17 13.39
N CYS A 384 18.00 -21.18 14.11
CA CYS A 384 17.61 -21.32 15.53
C CYS A 384 16.71 -20.17 15.95
N LYS A 385 16.01 -20.36 17.09
CA LYS A 385 15.24 -19.33 17.77
C LYS A 385 15.72 -19.19 19.21
N GLY A 386 15.86 -17.95 19.64
CA GLY A 386 16.00 -17.57 21.04
C GLY A 386 14.66 -17.64 21.79
N ILE A 387 14.67 -17.15 23.02
CA ILE A 387 13.49 -16.96 23.85
C ILE A 387 13.19 -15.46 23.86
N PRO A 388 12.14 -14.97 23.17
CA PRO A 388 11.85 -13.55 23.19
C PRO A 388 11.52 -13.07 24.62
N PRO A 389 11.94 -11.86 25.03
CA PRO A 389 11.55 -11.31 26.32
C PRO A 389 10.03 -11.11 26.34
N SER A 390 9.39 -11.44 27.46
CA SER A 390 7.98 -11.12 27.66
C SER A 390 7.85 -9.68 28.16
N ARG A 391 6.65 -9.12 27.98
CA ARG A 391 6.31 -7.82 28.52
C ARG A 391 5.73 -7.97 29.93
N GLY A 392 6.12 -7.08 30.84
CA GLY A 392 5.53 -7.00 32.18
C GLY A 392 4.06 -6.56 32.15
N GLU A 393 3.38 -6.66 33.30
CA GLU A 393 2.01 -6.18 33.44
C GLU A 393 1.92 -4.67 33.21
N ARG A 394 0.80 -4.20 32.66
CA ARG A 394 0.63 -2.77 32.36
C ARG A 394 0.68 -1.94 33.64
N ARG A 395 1.32 -0.78 33.57
CA ARG A 395 1.38 0.17 34.68
C ARG A 395 0.00 0.78 34.91
N VAL A 396 -0.66 0.38 36.00
CA VAL A 396 -1.97 0.89 36.44
C VAL A 396 -1.82 2.03 37.46
N PRO A 397 -2.74 3.02 37.46
CA PRO A 397 -2.80 4.03 38.51
C PRO A 397 -3.26 3.43 39.83
N ASP A 398 -2.61 3.82 40.93
CA ASP A 398 -2.97 3.45 42.31
C ASP A 398 -3.62 4.63 43.01
N PHE A 399 -4.95 4.61 43.13
CA PHE A 399 -5.73 5.73 43.65
C PHE A 399 -5.46 5.97 45.15
N GLN A 400 -5.15 7.22 45.48
CA GLN A 400 -4.83 7.69 46.84
C GLN A 400 -5.95 8.53 47.46
N ILE A 401 -7.16 8.42 46.93
CA ILE A 401 -8.34 9.21 47.31
C ILE A 401 -9.43 8.35 47.93
N GLU A 402 -10.28 8.98 48.73
CA GLU A 402 -11.45 8.33 49.33
C GLU A 402 -12.64 8.37 48.36
N TRP A 403 -13.27 7.22 48.13
CA TRP A 403 -14.44 7.12 47.25
C TRP A 403 -15.72 7.58 47.95
N LEU A 404 -16.71 8.03 47.18
CA LEU A 404 -18.04 8.33 47.72
C LEU A 404 -18.65 7.09 48.38
N ASP A 405 -19.44 7.30 49.44
CA ASP A 405 -20.26 6.24 49.99
C ASP A 405 -21.42 5.87 49.03
N LYS A 406 -22.05 4.72 49.27
CA LYS A 406 -23.08 4.17 48.37
C LYS A 406 -24.32 5.06 48.23
N GLU A 407 -24.72 5.76 49.28
CA GLU A 407 -25.95 6.58 49.27
C GLU A 407 -25.72 7.87 48.47
N GLU A 408 -24.56 8.50 48.69
CA GLU A 408 -24.11 9.67 47.95
C GLU A 408 -23.83 9.31 46.47
N GLU A 409 -23.22 8.15 46.20
CA GLU A 409 -22.96 7.64 44.85
C GLU A 409 -24.26 7.42 44.07
N GLU A 410 -25.27 6.74 44.64
CA GLU A 410 -26.58 6.53 43.99
C GLU A 410 -27.24 7.86 43.62
N ARG A 411 -27.25 8.82 44.55
CA ARG A 411 -27.81 10.16 44.33
C ARG A 411 -27.12 10.90 43.19
N VAL A 412 -25.79 10.84 43.14
CA VAL A 412 -25.00 11.45 42.06
C VAL A 412 -25.25 10.73 40.74
N ARG A 413 -25.35 9.40 40.74
CA ARG A 413 -25.58 8.57 39.55
C ARG A 413 -26.95 8.79 38.94
N GLU A 414 -27.99 9.00 39.74
CA GLU A 414 -29.32 9.41 39.25
C GLU A 414 -29.26 10.75 38.53
N LYS A 415 -28.57 11.74 39.10
CA LYS A 415 -28.42 13.06 38.47
C LYS A 415 -27.61 13.03 37.17
N LEU A 416 -26.60 12.16 37.07
CA LEU A 416 -25.83 11.98 35.84
C LEU A 416 -26.64 11.37 34.68
N LYS A 417 -27.85 10.86 34.94
CA LYS A 417 -28.78 10.39 33.90
C LYS A 417 -29.64 11.51 33.30
N GLU A 418 -29.74 12.67 33.95
CA GLU A 418 -30.54 13.80 33.45
C GLU A 418 -29.98 14.33 32.11
N GLU A 419 -30.87 14.50 31.12
CA GLU A 419 -30.51 14.87 29.75
C GLU A 419 -29.83 16.26 29.66
N GLU A 420 -30.19 17.19 30.54
CA GLU A 420 -29.54 18.51 30.67
C GLU A 420 -28.09 18.40 31.16
N VAL A 421 -27.82 17.47 32.09
CA VAL A 421 -26.47 17.20 32.59
C VAL A 421 -25.68 16.46 31.51
N ARG A 422 -26.27 15.47 30.83
CA ARG A 422 -25.64 14.72 29.74
C ARG A 422 -25.32 15.61 28.52
N SER A 423 -26.20 16.53 28.15
CA SER A 423 -25.98 17.47 27.04
C SER A 423 -24.94 18.55 27.35
N ALA A 424 -24.81 18.97 28.61
CA ALA A 424 -23.69 19.82 29.06
C ALA A 424 -22.34 19.07 29.07
N LEU A 425 -22.38 17.73 29.06
CA LEU A 425 -21.23 16.84 28.97
C LEU A 425 -20.97 16.35 27.53
N SER A 426 -21.89 16.56 26.58
CA SER A 426 -21.85 15.97 25.24
C SER A 426 -20.98 16.78 24.28
N GLY A 427 -19.74 16.31 24.13
CA GLY A 427 -18.81 16.67 23.07
C GLY A 427 -17.94 15.50 22.60
N ASP A 428 -17.98 14.36 23.30
CA ASP A 428 -17.27 13.12 22.97
C ASP A 428 -18.24 11.95 23.01
N GLU A 429 -18.40 11.26 21.88
CA GLU A 429 -19.20 10.02 21.76
C GLU A 429 -18.58 8.84 22.54
N GLU A 430 -17.38 9.03 23.14
CA GLU A 430 -16.54 7.96 23.71
C GLU A 430 -16.72 7.73 25.22
N PHE A 431 -17.30 8.67 25.98
CA PHE A 431 -17.40 8.54 27.45
C PHE A 431 -18.74 7.94 27.91
N ASN A 432 -18.76 6.63 28.15
CA ASN A 432 -19.95 5.95 28.65
C ASN A 432 -20.17 6.22 30.16
N LEU A 433 -21.00 7.21 30.48
CA LEU A 433 -21.38 7.55 31.87
C LEU A 433 -22.00 6.38 32.64
N ASP A 434 -22.59 5.39 31.96
CA ASP A 434 -23.19 4.24 32.63
C ASP A 434 -22.12 3.23 33.12
N SER A 435 -20.90 3.29 32.59
CA SER A 435 -19.76 2.42 32.94
C SER A 435 -18.88 2.93 34.08
N ILE A 436 -19.11 4.16 34.59
CA ILE A 436 -18.32 4.74 35.69
C ILE A 436 -18.37 3.82 36.92
N LYS A 437 -17.18 3.47 37.43
CA LYS A 437 -16.99 2.64 38.63
C LYS A 437 -16.49 3.43 39.84
N TYR A 438 -15.88 4.59 39.61
CA TYR A 438 -15.18 5.35 40.63
C TYR A 438 -15.70 6.78 40.67
N MET A 439 -16.08 7.26 41.85
CA MET A 439 -16.55 8.63 42.07
C MET A 439 -15.98 9.19 43.37
N SER A 440 -15.50 10.43 43.36
CA SER A 440 -14.99 11.12 44.55
C SER A 440 -15.06 12.64 44.39
N TYR A 441 -15.16 13.39 45.49
CA TYR A 441 -14.99 14.85 45.48
C TYR A 441 -13.52 15.18 45.66
N VAL A 442 -12.97 15.98 44.74
CA VAL A 442 -11.55 16.30 44.70
C VAL A 442 -11.32 17.81 44.66
N THR A 443 -10.16 18.23 45.14
CA THR A 443 -9.70 19.61 45.14
C THR A 443 -8.64 19.87 44.07
N GLN A 444 -8.53 21.13 43.64
CA GLN A 444 -7.47 21.52 42.70
C GLN A 444 -6.10 21.19 43.29
N GLU A 445 -5.23 20.62 42.48
CA GLU A 445 -3.90 20.12 42.82
C GLU A 445 -3.87 18.85 43.71
N GLU A 446 -5.00 18.19 43.93
CA GLU A 446 -5.02 16.92 44.67
C GLU A 446 -4.45 15.77 43.85
N ILE A 447 -3.58 14.95 44.46
CA ILE A 447 -3.03 13.75 43.83
C ILE A 447 -4.09 12.65 43.93
N LEU A 448 -4.65 12.26 42.79
CA LEU A 448 -5.72 11.27 42.70
C LEU A 448 -5.17 9.86 42.72
N ALA A 449 -4.07 9.63 42.00
CA ALA A 449 -3.40 8.35 41.93
C ALA A 449 -1.90 8.54 41.76
N VAL A 450 -1.12 7.61 42.30
CA VAL A 450 0.31 7.49 42.02
C VAL A 450 0.55 6.29 41.11
N TRP A 451 1.66 6.30 40.38
CA TRP A 451 1.98 5.16 39.52
C TRP A 451 2.60 4.03 40.32
N LYS A 452 2.11 2.79 40.11
CA LYS A 452 2.87 1.61 40.53
C LYS A 452 4.16 1.51 39.72
N GLU A 453 5.22 0.99 40.34
CA GLU A 453 6.48 0.72 39.64
C GLU A 453 6.22 -0.23 38.46
N ARG A 454 6.93 -0.03 37.34
CA ARG A 454 6.76 -0.87 36.15
C ARG A 454 7.28 -2.26 36.46
N ASP A 455 6.42 -3.26 36.32
CA ASP A 455 6.88 -4.64 36.33
C ASP A 455 7.83 -4.85 35.14
N ALA A 456 9.06 -5.23 35.46
CA ALA A 456 9.98 -5.71 34.45
C ALA A 456 9.41 -7.01 33.87
N GLY A 457 9.29 -7.07 32.55
CA GLY A 457 8.88 -8.30 31.88
C GLY A 457 9.85 -9.46 32.17
N ILE A 458 9.50 -10.66 31.73
CA ILE A 458 10.40 -11.81 31.87
C ILE A 458 11.51 -11.65 30.83
N SER A 459 12.75 -11.62 31.29
CA SER A 459 13.90 -11.49 30.40
C SER A 459 14.01 -12.67 29.45
N GLY A 460 14.25 -12.36 28.18
CA GLY A 460 14.47 -13.33 27.11
C GLY A 460 15.95 -13.67 26.94
N ARG A 461 16.24 -14.45 25.90
CA ARG A 461 17.59 -14.72 25.40
C ARG A 461 17.61 -14.67 23.87
N ASP A 462 18.58 -13.95 23.31
CA ASP A 462 18.80 -13.91 21.87
C ASP A 462 19.41 -15.24 21.36
N VAL A 463 19.60 -15.35 20.03
CA VAL A 463 20.22 -16.55 19.40
C VAL A 463 21.68 -16.77 19.78
N PHE A 464 22.33 -15.81 20.44
CA PHE A 464 23.70 -15.90 20.93
C PHE A 464 23.77 -16.25 22.43
N GLY A 465 22.62 -16.35 23.10
CA GLY A 465 22.50 -16.64 24.53
C GLY A 465 22.62 -15.42 25.44
N ASN A 466 22.73 -14.21 24.88
CA ASN A 466 22.72 -12.97 25.66
C ASN A 466 21.32 -12.75 26.24
N VAL A 467 21.25 -12.25 27.46
CA VAL A 467 19.98 -11.91 28.10
C VAL A 467 19.39 -10.69 27.41
N LEU A 468 18.17 -10.82 26.91
CA LEU A 468 17.36 -9.70 26.46
C LEU A 468 16.55 -9.23 27.66
N GLU A 469 16.76 -7.99 28.09
CA GLU A 469 16.02 -7.46 29.23
C GLU A 469 14.51 -7.55 29.00
N GLY A 470 13.80 -7.93 30.06
CA GLY A 470 12.35 -8.01 30.05
C GLY A 470 11.74 -6.68 29.67
N ILE A 471 10.80 -6.69 28.73
CA ILE A 471 10.22 -5.45 28.23
C ILE A 471 9.31 -4.91 29.34
N PRO A 472 9.47 -3.67 29.81
CA PRO A 472 8.56 -3.10 30.79
C PRO A 472 7.13 -3.11 30.29
N GLY A 473 6.18 -3.30 31.22
CA GLY A 473 4.76 -3.12 30.94
C GLY A 473 4.49 -1.81 30.21
N ASN A 474 3.61 -1.86 29.21
CA ASN A 474 3.13 -0.62 28.57
C ASN A 474 2.34 0.19 29.61
N ASP A 475 2.37 1.51 29.46
CA ASP A 475 1.42 2.35 30.17
C ASP A 475 0.00 2.06 29.63
N LEU A 476 -1.02 2.25 30.48
CA LEU A 476 -2.40 2.22 30.01
C LEU A 476 -2.64 3.31 28.97
N ILE A 477 -3.61 3.09 28.09
CA ILE A 477 -4.08 4.18 27.22
C ILE A 477 -4.95 5.09 28.10
N PHE A 478 -4.56 6.36 28.20
CA PHE A 478 -5.26 7.36 28.99
C PHE A 478 -6.18 8.18 28.11
N GLU A 479 -7.49 8.07 28.37
CA GLU A 479 -8.52 8.90 27.76
C GLU A 479 -9.05 9.85 28.84
N ILE A 480 -8.29 10.91 29.06
CA ILE A 480 -8.55 11.96 30.04
C ILE A 480 -8.72 13.32 29.35
N ASP A 481 -9.47 14.21 29.96
CA ASP A 481 -9.58 15.59 29.50
C ASP A 481 -8.62 16.52 30.29
N SER A 482 -8.60 17.81 29.93
CA SER A 482 -7.79 18.83 30.60
C SER A 482 -8.07 19.04 32.11
N SER A 483 -9.07 18.36 32.68
CA SER A 483 -9.36 18.43 34.12
C SER A 483 -8.46 17.51 34.97
N LEU A 484 -7.66 16.68 34.32
CA LEU A 484 -6.63 15.85 34.93
C LEU A 484 -5.27 16.17 34.31
N ASP A 485 -4.24 16.15 35.14
CA ASP A 485 -2.85 16.25 34.72
C ASP A 485 -2.15 14.92 34.99
N ILE A 486 -1.47 14.40 33.99
CA ILE A 486 -0.68 13.16 34.08
C ILE A 486 0.78 13.56 34.07
N SER A 487 1.45 13.29 35.17
CA SER A 487 2.88 13.54 35.36
C SER A 487 3.63 12.25 35.68
N GLU A 488 4.95 12.32 35.83
CA GLU A 488 5.75 11.16 36.29
C GLU A 488 5.37 10.69 37.69
N ASP A 489 4.80 11.57 38.53
CA ASP A 489 4.45 11.30 39.92
C ASP A 489 3.05 10.69 40.09
N GLY A 490 2.15 10.89 39.12
CA GLY A 490 0.78 10.40 39.22
C GLY A 490 -0.23 11.13 38.36
N ILE A 491 -1.50 10.90 38.70
CA ILE A 491 -2.67 11.62 38.17
C ILE A 491 -3.07 12.68 39.20
N LYS A 492 -3.18 13.93 38.77
CA LYS A 492 -3.54 15.07 39.61
C LYS A 492 -4.79 15.77 39.07
N ALA A 493 -5.65 16.26 39.95
CA ALA A 493 -6.77 17.11 39.54
C ALA A 493 -6.30 18.53 39.23
N THR A 494 -6.61 19.06 38.05
CA THR A 494 -6.28 20.45 37.68
C THR A 494 -7.37 21.45 38.12
N ARG A 495 -8.48 20.94 38.65
CA ARG A 495 -9.58 21.72 39.23
C ARG A 495 -10.31 20.95 40.31
N SER A 496 -10.96 21.66 41.22
CA SER A 496 -11.87 21.04 42.19
C SER A 496 -13.17 20.59 41.53
N GLY A 497 -13.76 19.48 41.96
CA GLY A 497 -15.03 19.00 41.45
C GLY A 497 -15.35 17.55 41.82
N LEU A 498 -16.23 16.91 41.04
CA LEU A 498 -16.56 15.49 41.14
C LEU A 498 -15.68 14.71 40.17
N PHE A 499 -14.67 14.02 40.68
CA PHE A 499 -13.90 13.05 39.92
C PHE A 499 -14.75 11.84 39.61
N ILE A 500 -14.78 11.46 38.33
CA ILE A 500 -15.40 10.23 37.84
C ILE A 500 -14.38 9.47 37.01
N ALA A 501 -14.33 8.16 37.17
CA ALA A 501 -13.44 7.30 36.42
C ALA A 501 -13.99 5.90 36.16
N ASP A 502 -13.48 5.29 35.10
CA ASP A 502 -13.54 3.86 34.86
C ASP A 502 -12.15 3.33 34.49
N LEU A 503 -11.87 2.11 34.93
CA LEU A 503 -10.63 1.40 34.67
C LEU A 503 -10.98 0.04 34.07
N THR A 504 -10.43 -0.22 32.90
CA THR A 504 -10.50 -1.50 32.18
C THR A 504 -9.09 -2.07 32.01
N ASP A 505 -8.98 -3.30 31.50
CA ASP A 505 -7.68 -3.95 31.28
C ASP A 505 -6.81 -3.24 30.22
N GLU A 506 -7.41 -2.39 29.38
CA GLU A 506 -6.72 -1.71 28.28
C GLU A 506 -6.66 -0.18 28.42
N LYS A 507 -7.69 0.43 29.01
CA LYS A 507 -7.89 1.89 29.05
C LYS A 507 -8.28 2.40 30.43
N PHE A 508 -7.74 3.57 30.77
CA PHE A 508 -8.19 4.39 31.89
C PHE A 508 -8.95 5.60 31.36
N PHE A 509 -10.14 5.79 31.89
CA PHE A 509 -10.99 6.94 31.64
C PHE A 509 -11.14 7.73 32.93
N GLY A 510 -10.87 9.03 32.89
CA GLY A 510 -10.98 9.87 34.08
C GLY A 510 -11.22 11.32 33.72
N ARG A 511 -12.10 11.96 34.49
CA ARG A 511 -12.32 13.41 34.42
C ARG A 511 -12.89 13.94 35.72
N VAL A 512 -12.62 15.20 36.02
CA VAL A 512 -13.23 15.94 37.11
C VAL A 512 -14.34 16.81 36.53
N LEU A 513 -15.59 16.47 36.85
CA LEU A 513 -16.75 17.29 36.53
C LEU A 513 -16.81 18.49 37.47
N ASN A 514 -17.17 19.66 36.94
CA ASN A 514 -17.45 20.82 37.78
C ASN A 514 -18.62 20.49 38.72
N PHE A 515 -18.42 20.58 40.03
CA PHE A 515 -19.45 20.32 41.03
C PHE A 515 -19.59 21.50 41.99
N GLN A 516 -20.78 22.10 42.04
CA GLN A 516 -21.12 23.14 43.02
C GLN A 516 -22.64 23.17 43.25
N ASN A 517 -23.10 23.18 44.50
CA ASN A 517 -24.51 23.45 44.83
C ASN A 517 -24.92 24.89 44.48
N CYS A 518 -26.21 25.14 44.23
CA CYS A 518 -26.68 26.51 44.06
C CYS A 518 -26.46 27.34 45.34
N PHE A 519 -26.26 28.64 45.16
CA PHE A 519 -26.12 29.59 46.27
C PHE A 519 -27.27 30.59 46.26
N ILE A 520 -27.94 30.71 47.41
CA ILE A 520 -29.05 31.65 47.63
C ILE A 520 -28.72 32.50 48.86
N GLY A 521 -28.05 33.62 48.62
CA GLY A 521 -27.77 34.64 49.64
C GLY A 521 -28.95 35.61 49.74
N ILE A 522 -29.44 35.87 50.95
CA ILE A 522 -30.53 36.83 51.20
C ILE A 522 -30.06 37.84 52.23
N GLU A 523 -30.11 39.11 51.87
CA GLU A 523 -29.78 40.25 52.73
C GLU A 523 -30.98 41.20 52.82
N ILE A 524 -31.38 41.54 54.04
CA ILE A 524 -32.49 42.46 54.31
C ILE A 524 -31.89 43.79 54.76
N SER A 525 -32.28 44.87 54.09
CA SER A 525 -31.88 46.24 54.44
C SER A 525 -32.30 46.63 55.86
N ALA A 526 -31.50 47.50 56.50
CA ALA A 526 -31.71 47.92 57.89
C ALA A 526 -33.05 48.65 58.12
N ASP A 527 -33.56 49.33 57.08
CA ASP A 527 -34.87 50.00 57.08
C ASP A 527 -36.04 49.04 56.82
N LYS A 528 -35.76 47.75 56.58
CA LYS A 528 -36.73 46.70 56.25
C LYS A 528 -37.51 46.96 54.96
N MET A 529 -37.05 47.85 54.10
CA MET A 529 -37.76 48.22 52.87
C MET A 529 -37.34 47.42 51.65
N THR A 530 -36.19 46.75 51.69
CA THR A 530 -35.70 45.95 50.56
C THR A 530 -35.04 44.66 50.99
N VAL A 531 -35.24 43.62 50.18
CA VAL A 531 -34.55 42.33 50.28
C VAL A 531 -33.73 42.14 49.02
N ASN A 532 -32.42 42.11 49.18
CA ASN A 532 -31.49 41.81 48.10
C ASN A 532 -31.16 40.31 48.13
N GLY A 533 -31.21 39.68 46.97
CA GLY A 533 -30.84 38.29 46.75
C GLY A 533 -29.61 38.20 45.87
N VAL A 534 -28.70 37.29 46.22
CA VAL A 534 -27.60 36.86 45.37
C VAL A 534 -27.84 35.41 45.02
N LEU A 535 -28.17 35.15 43.75
CA LEU A 535 -28.48 33.82 43.24
C LEU A 535 -27.33 33.35 42.34
N LYS A 536 -26.78 32.17 42.63
CA LYS A 536 -25.79 31.52 41.77
C LYS A 536 -26.30 30.13 41.42
N LYS A 537 -26.26 29.78 40.12
CA LYS A 537 -26.61 28.43 39.68
C LYS A 537 -25.68 27.38 40.28
N SER A 538 -26.17 26.16 40.35
CA SER A 538 -25.32 24.99 40.57
C SER A 538 -24.44 24.71 39.36
N GLN A 539 -23.39 23.93 39.57
CA GLN A 539 -22.57 23.33 38.50
C GLN A 539 -22.58 21.81 38.67
N GLY A 540 -22.67 21.09 37.55
CA GLY A 540 -22.75 19.63 37.52
C GLY A 540 -23.91 19.06 38.36
N PRO A 541 -23.74 17.91 39.03
CA PRO A 541 -24.82 17.26 39.79
C PRO A 541 -25.18 17.96 41.13
N GLY A 542 -24.89 19.25 41.28
CA GLY A 542 -25.29 20.06 42.45
C GLY A 542 -26.82 20.25 42.56
N ILE A 543 -27.30 20.74 43.70
CA ILE A 543 -28.72 21.11 43.90
C ILE A 543 -29.08 22.28 43.00
N GLN A 544 -30.06 22.11 42.11
CA GLN A 544 -30.44 23.13 41.13
C GLN A 544 -31.06 24.37 41.78
N LEU A 545 -30.81 25.52 41.17
CA LEU A 545 -31.43 26.78 41.56
C LEU A 545 -32.83 26.84 40.95
N THR A 546 -33.86 26.72 41.78
CA THR A 546 -35.27 26.81 41.36
C THR A 546 -35.99 27.98 42.04
N LYS A 547 -37.12 28.40 41.46
CA LYS A 547 -37.97 29.46 42.04
C LYS A 547 -38.43 29.06 43.44
N GLU A 548 -38.79 27.79 43.60
CA GLU A 548 -39.28 27.19 44.84
C GLU A 548 -38.24 27.28 45.95
N GLU A 549 -36.97 26.98 45.66
CA GLU A 549 -35.90 27.03 46.66
C GLU A 549 -35.60 28.48 47.09
N VAL A 550 -35.70 29.46 46.17
CA VAL A 550 -35.56 30.89 46.51
C VAL A 550 -36.74 31.38 47.36
N ILE A 551 -37.97 30.99 47.03
CA ILE A 551 -39.16 31.35 47.81
C ILE A 551 -39.11 30.73 49.21
N LYS A 552 -38.73 29.45 49.31
CA LYS A 552 -38.51 28.77 50.59
C LYS A 552 -37.51 29.53 51.45
N ARG A 553 -36.38 29.95 50.87
CA ARG A 553 -35.35 30.72 51.58
C ARG A 553 -35.83 32.12 52.04
N LEU A 554 -36.70 32.79 51.26
CA LEU A 554 -37.33 34.06 51.64
C LEU A 554 -38.32 33.89 52.79
N ASN A 555 -39.11 32.81 52.75
CA ASN A 555 -40.07 32.45 53.80
C ASN A 555 -39.36 32.11 55.12
N ASP A 556 -38.23 31.39 55.07
CA ASP A 556 -37.38 31.12 56.25
C ASP A 556 -36.91 32.42 56.93
N LYS A 557 -36.75 33.49 56.14
CA LYS A 557 -36.39 34.84 56.60
C LYS A 557 -37.61 35.73 56.93
N LYS A 558 -38.83 35.17 56.89
CA LYS A 558 -40.13 35.83 57.18
C LYS A 558 -40.50 36.97 56.22
N VAL A 559 -39.92 37.02 55.02
CA VAL A 559 -40.29 38.02 54.01
C VAL A 559 -41.61 37.60 53.37
N ILE A 560 -42.68 38.38 53.58
CA ILE A 560 -44.05 38.00 53.15
C ILE A 560 -44.75 39.04 52.28
N PHE A 561 -44.19 40.26 52.16
CA PHE A 561 -44.79 41.35 51.40
C PHE A 561 -43.84 41.87 50.32
N GLY A 562 -44.40 42.23 49.16
CA GLY A 562 -43.63 42.83 48.07
C GLY A 562 -42.68 41.87 47.34
N ILE A 563 -42.88 40.56 47.48
CA ILE A 563 -42.12 39.51 46.76
C ILE A 563 -42.39 39.67 45.26
N LYS A 564 -41.31 39.82 44.48
CA LYS A 564 -41.39 40.03 43.04
C LYS A 564 -41.21 38.72 42.30
N GLU A 565 -42.24 37.87 42.27
CA GLU A 565 -42.14 36.52 41.69
C GLU A 565 -41.62 36.51 40.24
N ALA A 566 -42.13 37.39 39.38
CA ALA A 566 -41.67 37.51 38.00
C ALA A 566 -40.19 37.93 37.89
N VAL A 567 -39.66 38.62 38.90
CA VAL A 567 -38.24 39.02 38.99
C VAL A 567 -37.40 37.86 39.52
N ILE A 568 -37.92 37.08 40.47
CA ILE A 568 -37.30 35.85 40.96
C ILE A 568 -37.18 34.84 39.81
N GLU A 569 -38.25 34.62 39.06
CA GLU A 569 -38.27 33.70 37.92
C GLU A 569 -37.28 34.12 36.83
N LYS A 570 -37.28 35.41 36.45
CA LYS A 570 -36.27 35.96 35.52
C LYS A 570 -34.85 35.86 36.06
N ALA A 571 -34.66 35.95 37.37
CA ALA A 571 -33.34 35.86 37.99
C ALA A 571 -32.84 34.43 38.11
N VAL A 572 -33.72 33.48 38.41
CA VAL A 572 -33.42 32.04 38.39
C VAL A 572 -33.07 31.63 36.97
N ASN A 573 -33.91 31.97 35.98
CA ASN A 573 -33.63 31.69 34.57
C ASN A 573 -32.34 32.40 34.13
N GLY A 574 -32.18 33.67 34.48
CA GLY A 574 -30.97 34.43 34.16
C GLY A 574 -29.70 33.87 34.81
N ALA A 575 -29.77 33.39 36.05
CA ALA A 575 -28.65 32.76 36.75
C ALA A 575 -28.31 31.38 36.16
N ASN A 576 -29.33 30.58 35.83
CA ASN A 576 -29.17 29.26 35.21
C ASN A 576 -28.62 29.35 33.78
N GLU A 577 -29.18 30.23 32.94
CA GLU A 577 -28.74 30.46 31.56
C GLU A 577 -27.32 31.08 31.50
N ARG A 578 -27.03 32.09 32.33
CA ARG A 578 -25.79 32.89 32.20
C ARG A 578 -24.65 32.43 33.09
N GLY A 579 -24.93 31.63 34.12
CA GLY A 579 -23.93 31.06 35.02
C GLY A 579 -23.21 32.00 35.97
N LEU A 580 -23.54 33.30 35.96
CA LEU A 580 -22.96 34.31 36.84
C LEU A 580 -23.88 34.57 38.05
N PRO A 581 -23.33 34.95 39.22
CA PRO A 581 -24.14 35.40 40.35
C PRO A 581 -25.02 36.58 39.93
N VAL A 582 -26.34 36.43 40.02
CA VAL A 582 -27.28 37.50 39.76
C VAL A 582 -27.65 38.13 41.10
N SER A 583 -27.31 39.40 41.27
CA SER A 583 -27.74 40.21 42.41
C SER A 583 -28.96 41.05 42.02
N LEU A 584 -30.04 40.89 42.77
CA LEU A 584 -31.30 41.54 42.49
C LEU A 584 -32.14 41.72 43.74
N VAL A 585 -33.32 42.26 43.57
CA VAL A 585 -34.23 42.65 44.64
C VAL A 585 -35.38 41.69 44.61
N LEU A 586 -35.36 40.76 45.55
CA LEU A 586 -36.35 39.69 45.61
C LEU A 586 -37.66 40.20 46.21
N ALA A 587 -37.59 41.17 47.11
CA ALA A 587 -38.76 41.85 47.66
C ALA A 587 -38.49 43.33 47.95
N ALA A 588 -39.53 44.16 47.83
CA ALA A 588 -39.47 45.58 48.20
C ALA A 588 -40.78 46.04 48.84
N GLY A 589 -40.67 46.79 49.93
CA GLY A 589 -41.76 47.51 50.55
C GLY A 589 -42.26 48.65 49.68
N LYS A 590 -43.42 49.21 50.05
CA LYS A 590 -44.06 50.35 49.41
C LYS A 590 -43.84 51.59 50.29
N HIS A 591 -43.27 52.67 49.76
CA HIS A 591 -43.13 53.93 50.49
C HIS A 591 -44.47 54.69 50.58
N SER A 592 -44.60 55.55 51.59
CA SER A 592 -45.71 56.49 51.69
C SER A 592 -45.48 57.74 50.83
N VAL A 593 -46.52 58.28 50.18
CA VAL A 593 -46.45 59.49 49.32
C VAL A 593 -47.44 60.53 49.81
N ALA A 594 -47.00 61.77 50.01
CA ALA A 594 -47.83 62.86 50.51
C ALA A 594 -48.68 63.52 49.40
N PRO A 595 -49.77 64.23 49.75
CA PRO A 595 -50.59 64.96 48.78
C PRO A 595 -49.82 66.02 47.98
N GLY A 596 -50.23 66.25 46.73
CA GLY A 596 -49.59 67.19 45.82
C GLY A 596 -48.26 66.72 45.18
N SER A 597 -47.77 65.53 45.55
CA SER A 597 -46.50 64.98 45.04
C SER A 597 -46.64 64.42 43.61
N LEU A 598 -45.53 64.40 42.89
CA LEU A 598 -45.36 63.68 41.63
C LEU A 598 -45.13 62.20 41.91
N VAL A 599 -45.97 61.36 41.33
CA VAL A 599 -45.78 59.92 41.22
C VAL A 599 -45.12 59.65 39.88
N ILE A 600 -43.87 59.19 39.94
CA ILE A 600 -43.08 58.85 38.76
C ILE A 600 -43.20 57.35 38.51
N ASP A 601 -43.85 56.98 37.42
CA ASP A 601 -43.89 55.63 36.88
C ASP A 601 -42.75 55.45 35.88
N TRP A 602 -41.60 54.97 36.38
CA TRP A 602 -40.43 54.68 35.58
C TRP A 602 -40.71 53.55 34.59
N LYS A 603 -40.66 53.85 33.29
CA LYS A 603 -40.69 52.83 32.23
C LYS A 603 -39.32 52.21 31.98
N VAL A 604 -38.26 52.97 32.25
CA VAL A 604 -36.89 52.48 32.34
C VAL A 604 -36.25 53.01 33.61
N THR A 605 -35.84 52.11 34.50
CA THR A 605 -35.27 52.46 35.81
C THR A 605 -33.91 53.15 35.65
N PRO A 606 -33.72 54.36 36.18
CA PRO A 606 -32.43 55.05 36.13
C PRO A 606 -31.36 54.36 36.97
N LYS A 607 -30.10 54.53 36.56
CA LYS A 607 -28.95 54.10 37.36
C LYS A 607 -28.83 54.95 38.62
N GLY A 608 -28.78 54.27 39.77
CA GLY A 608 -28.79 54.87 41.11
C GLY A 608 -29.92 54.33 42.01
N GLN A 609 -30.98 53.75 41.43
CA GLN A 609 -32.10 53.18 42.19
C GLN A 609 -32.30 51.66 42.02
N LYS A 610 -31.73 51.00 40.99
CA LYS A 610 -31.40 49.56 40.76
C LYS A 610 -31.17 49.33 39.23
N ALA A 611 -30.73 48.14 38.79
CA ALA A 611 -29.92 47.88 37.57
C ALA A 611 -30.32 48.50 36.19
N SER A 612 -29.25 48.86 35.45
CA SER A 612 -29.07 49.43 34.09
C SER A 612 -30.25 50.12 33.38
N GLY A 613 -30.30 51.45 33.48
CA GLY A 613 -31.21 52.30 32.71
C GLY A 613 -30.78 52.54 31.26
N LEU A 614 -30.48 51.50 30.49
CA LEU A 614 -30.13 51.68 29.07
C LEU A 614 -31.38 52.02 28.25
N ILE A 615 -31.31 53.08 27.46
CA ILE A 615 -32.42 53.52 26.61
C ILE A 615 -31.93 53.91 25.22
N LYS A 616 -32.74 53.61 24.20
CA LYS A 616 -32.54 54.09 22.83
C LYS A 616 -33.26 55.43 22.62
N ALA A 617 -32.79 56.22 21.67
CA ALA A 617 -33.48 57.44 21.24
C ALA A 617 -34.95 57.13 20.89
N GLY A 618 -35.87 57.99 21.33
CA GLY A 618 -37.31 57.83 21.21
C GLY A 618 -37.98 56.97 22.29
N GLY A 619 -37.22 56.23 23.09
CA GLY A 619 -37.75 55.40 24.18
C GLY A 619 -38.40 56.22 25.29
N ILE A 620 -39.44 55.67 25.93
CA ILE A 620 -40.09 56.28 27.09
C ILE A 620 -39.27 56.01 28.34
N ILE A 621 -38.88 57.07 29.05
CA ILE A 621 -38.13 57.03 30.31
C ILE A 621 -39.08 56.82 31.48
N ALA A 622 -40.09 57.69 31.60
CA ALA A 622 -41.06 57.66 32.70
C ALA A 622 -42.37 58.33 32.29
N VAL A 623 -43.45 57.92 32.96
CA VAL A 623 -44.74 58.62 32.97
C VAL A 623 -44.89 59.26 34.33
N VAL A 624 -45.16 60.56 34.38
CA VAL A 624 -45.23 61.31 35.64
C VAL A 624 -46.66 61.80 35.84
N LYS A 625 -47.26 61.48 36.99
CA LYS A 625 -48.59 61.95 37.40
C LYS A 625 -48.46 62.83 38.65
N LYS A 626 -49.03 64.02 38.62
CA LYS A 626 -49.19 64.85 39.82
C LYS A 626 -50.42 64.41 40.62
N LEU A 627 -50.25 64.10 41.91
CA LEU A 627 -51.36 63.78 42.82
C LEU A 627 -52.13 65.05 43.21
N ALA A 628 -53.42 64.90 43.47
CA ALA A 628 -54.24 65.97 44.01
C ALA A 628 -53.83 66.33 45.46
N GLU A 629 -54.15 67.53 45.91
CA GLU A 629 -53.76 68.06 47.24
C GLU A 629 -54.41 67.32 48.42
N ASN A 630 -55.35 66.40 48.17
CA ASN A 630 -56.02 65.57 49.17
C ASN A 630 -55.71 64.06 49.05
N GLU A 631 -54.87 63.65 48.09
CA GLU A 631 -54.60 62.25 47.77
C GLU A 631 -53.24 61.82 48.33
N SER A 632 -53.19 60.80 49.20
CA SER A 632 -51.92 60.24 49.72
C SER A 632 -51.88 58.72 49.54
N ILE A 633 -50.67 58.15 49.53
CA ILE A 633 -50.46 56.70 49.39
C ILE A 633 -49.81 56.20 50.69
N GLN A 634 -50.41 55.22 51.35
CA GLN A 634 -49.86 54.58 52.56
C GLN A 634 -48.81 53.50 52.21
N GLY A 635 -47.71 53.46 52.97
CA GLY A 635 -46.59 52.54 52.76
C GLY A 635 -46.61 51.27 53.64
N LYS A 636 -45.89 50.22 53.21
CA LYS A 636 -45.69 48.94 53.91
C LYS A 636 -44.26 48.42 53.76
N ASP A 637 -43.66 47.82 54.78
CA ASP A 637 -42.33 47.19 54.70
C ASP A 637 -42.37 45.77 54.06
N VAL A 638 -41.22 45.12 53.85
CA VAL A 638 -41.16 43.77 53.22
C VAL A 638 -41.71 42.63 54.09
N PHE A 639 -41.97 42.92 55.37
CA PHE A 639 -42.61 42.00 56.31
C PHE A 639 -44.13 42.27 56.41
N GLY A 640 -44.65 43.28 55.70
CA GLY A 640 -46.06 43.63 55.66
C GLY A 640 -46.52 44.63 56.73
N ASN A 641 -45.60 45.20 57.52
CA ASN A 641 -45.93 46.20 58.55
C ASN A 641 -46.19 47.57 57.90
N GLU A 642 -47.19 48.32 58.40
CA GLU A 642 -47.51 49.66 57.90
C GLU A 642 -46.47 50.71 58.33
N LEU A 643 -46.08 51.58 57.40
CA LEU A 643 -45.17 52.69 57.67
C LEU A 643 -45.95 53.90 58.20
N LYS A 644 -45.43 54.55 59.24
CA LYS A 644 -45.98 55.82 59.74
C LYS A 644 -45.65 56.95 58.74
N ASN A 645 -46.61 57.87 58.54
CA ASN A 645 -46.66 58.85 57.44
C ASN A 645 -45.61 59.98 57.51
N ASP A 646 -44.81 60.02 58.57
CA ASP A 646 -43.78 61.02 58.89
C ASP A 646 -42.50 60.90 58.05
N LYS A 647 -42.41 59.93 57.14
CA LYS A 647 -41.31 59.74 56.17
C LYS A 647 -41.80 59.63 54.72
N ALA A 648 -42.77 60.46 54.31
CA ALA A 648 -43.21 60.49 52.92
C ALA A 648 -42.14 61.11 52.00
N GLU A 649 -41.48 60.29 51.17
CA GLU A 649 -40.66 60.80 50.06
C GLU A 649 -41.58 61.50 49.06
N SER A 650 -41.55 62.84 49.09
CA SER A 650 -42.48 63.68 48.34
C SER A 650 -41.70 64.46 47.29
N ILE A 651 -41.83 64.07 46.03
CA ILE A 651 -41.16 64.72 44.89
C ILE A 651 -42.14 65.74 44.31
N PHE A 652 -41.88 67.04 44.47
CA PHE A 652 -42.80 68.08 43.95
C PHE A 652 -42.41 68.63 42.57
N GLN A 653 -41.16 68.39 42.14
CA GLN A 653 -40.63 68.81 40.85
C GLN A 653 -39.61 67.81 40.33
N ILE A 654 -39.53 67.66 39.01
CA ILE A 654 -38.54 66.83 38.32
C ILE A 654 -37.79 67.68 37.29
N ASP A 655 -36.46 67.70 37.37
CA ASP A 655 -35.59 68.41 36.43
C ASP A 655 -35.03 67.43 35.38
N TYR A 656 -34.71 67.93 34.19
CA TYR A 656 -34.04 67.14 33.17
C TYR A 656 -33.19 68.02 32.25
N ASP A 657 -32.12 67.46 31.67
CA ASP A 657 -31.28 68.18 30.71
C ASP A 657 -31.77 68.03 29.27
N ASP A 658 -31.03 68.62 28.32
CA ASP A 658 -31.36 68.60 26.90
C ASP A 658 -31.38 67.20 26.26
N SER A 659 -30.91 66.15 26.95
CA SER A 659 -30.96 64.77 26.45
C SER A 659 -32.31 64.08 26.64
N VAL A 660 -33.23 64.71 27.35
CA VAL A 660 -34.61 64.27 27.59
C VAL A 660 -35.57 65.30 27.00
N PHE A 661 -36.76 64.87 26.57
CA PHE A 661 -37.86 65.79 26.31
C PHE A 661 -39.14 65.35 26.99
N ARG A 662 -39.95 66.35 27.36
CA ARG A 662 -41.29 66.18 27.90
C ARG A 662 -42.31 66.23 26.76
N GLU A 663 -43.26 65.31 26.83
CA GLU A 663 -44.44 65.26 25.98
C GLU A 663 -45.67 65.28 26.91
N GLU A 664 -46.56 66.26 26.72
CA GLU A 664 -47.79 66.35 27.50
C GLU A 664 -48.75 65.23 27.10
N SER A 665 -49.44 64.65 28.08
CA SER A 665 -50.53 63.71 27.82
C SER A 665 -51.86 64.46 27.62
N SER A 666 -52.86 63.79 27.04
CA SER A 666 -54.24 64.28 26.98
C SER A 666 -54.96 64.24 28.35
N VAL A 667 -54.34 63.63 29.36
CA VAL A 667 -54.86 63.54 30.73
C VAL A 667 -54.23 64.64 31.58
N ASP A 668 -55.07 65.44 32.25
CA ASP A 668 -54.61 66.55 33.08
C ASP A 668 -53.71 66.07 34.24
N GLY A 669 -52.62 66.79 34.48
CA GLY A 669 -51.60 66.43 35.47
C GLY A 669 -50.70 65.25 35.12
N VAL A 670 -50.73 64.73 33.88
CA VAL A 670 -49.87 63.63 33.40
C VAL A 670 -48.97 64.06 32.24
N PHE A 671 -47.67 63.75 32.33
CA PHE A 671 -46.72 63.97 31.25
C PHE A 671 -45.73 62.80 31.10
N ILE A 672 -45.17 62.65 29.89
CA ILE A 672 -44.25 61.57 29.52
C ILE A 672 -42.86 62.15 29.28
N LEU A 673 -41.83 61.51 29.82
CA LEU A 673 -40.43 61.81 29.52
C LEU A 673 -39.88 60.80 28.54
N LYS A 674 -39.27 61.26 27.44
CA LYS A 674 -38.68 60.43 26.39
C LYS A 674 -37.19 60.76 26.15
N ALA A 675 -36.42 59.77 25.73
CA ALA A 675 -35.01 59.91 25.42
C ALA A 675 -34.78 60.57 24.06
N LYS A 676 -33.93 61.61 23.99
CA LYS A 676 -33.48 62.15 22.69
C LYS A 676 -32.29 61.40 22.08
N LYS A 677 -31.55 60.62 22.87
CA LYS A 677 -30.33 59.92 22.45
C LYS A 677 -30.18 58.55 23.10
N ASN A 678 -29.35 57.69 22.51
CA ASN A 678 -28.98 56.41 23.11
C ASN A 678 -28.06 56.63 24.32
N GLY A 679 -28.25 55.86 25.38
CA GLY A 679 -27.33 55.89 26.51
C GLY A 679 -27.91 55.31 27.80
N GLU A 680 -27.24 55.59 28.89
CA GLU A 680 -27.62 55.20 30.24
C GLU A 680 -28.33 56.37 30.94
N ILE A 681 -29.57 56.15 31.39
CA ILE A 681 -30.36 57.10 32.16
C ILE A 681 -29.78 57.19 33.56
N ILE A 682 -29.44 58.41 33.97
CA ILE A 682 -29.00 58.75 35.31
C ILE A 682 -30.10 59.60 35.95
N TYR A 683 -30.50 59.24 37.17
CA TYR A 683 -31.37 60.05 38.01
C TYR A 683 -30.67 60.30 39.33
N THR A 684 -30.33 61.56 39.60
CA THR A 684 -29.62 61.96 40.81
C THR A 684 -30.08 63.36 41.19
N ASN A 685 -30.35 63.59 42.48
CA ASN A 685 -30.79 64.89 43.01
C ASN A 685 -32.02 65.49 42.28
N GLY A 686 -33.00 64.66 41.92
CA GLY A 686 -34.21 65.14 41.23
C GLY A 686 -34.03 65.45 39.74
N LYS A 687 -32.84 65.24 39.17
CA LYS A 687 -32.52 65.52 37.76
C LYS A 687 -32.31 64.26 36.93
N ILE A 688 -32.90 64.20 35.75
CA ILE A 688 -32.73 63.12 34.76
C ILE A 688 -31.81 63.59 33.62
N PHE A 689 -30.84 62.76 33.26
CA PHE A 689 -30.06 62.93 32.04
C PHE A 689 -29.59 61.59 31.48
N ILE A 690 -29.24 61.57 30.19
CA ILE A 690 -28.76 60.38 29.49
C ILE A 690 -27.28 60.51 29.18
N ARG A 691 -26.49 59.54 29.66
CA ARG A 691 -25.06 59.44 29.39
C ARG A 691 -24.81 58.48 28.23
N ASN A 692 -24.29 59.00 27.11
CA ASN A 692 -24.00 58.23 25.90
C ASN A 692 -22.57 57.64 25.86
N GLU A 693 -21.71 58.01 26.81
CA GLU A 693 -20.34 57.51 26.93
C GLU A 693 -20.13 56.83 28.30
N LYS A 694 -19.58 55.62 28.30
CA LYS A 694 -19.19 54.90 29.51
C LYS A 694 -17.66 54.91 29.62
N ILE A 695 -17.15 55.37 30.76
CA ILE A 695 -15.71 55.38 31.06
C ILE A 695 -15.42 54.31 32.10
N ILE A 696 -14.52 53.38 31.77
CA ILE A 696 -13.92 52.41 32.69
C ILE A 696 -12.54 52.97 33.05
N THR A 697 -12.34 53.29 34.32
CA THR A 697 -11.11 53.95 34.80
C THR A 697 -9.91 53.01 34.87
N GLY A 698 -10.13 51.70 35.01
CA GLY A 698 -9.09 50.67 35.07
C GLY A 698 -9.13 49.68 33.91
N ASP A 699 -8.61 48.48 34.16
CA ASP A 699 -8.60 47.36 33.20
C ASP A 699 -9.99 46.72 33.09
N VAL A 700 -10.27 46.10 31.94
CA VAL A 700 -11.37 45.16 31.78
C VAL A 700 -10.80 43.76 31.98
N ASP A 701 -11.14 43.16 33.11
CA ASP A 701 -10.68 41.86 33.59
C ASP A 701 -11.86 41.04 34.13
N GLU A 702 -11.59 39.88 34.73
CA GLU A 702 -12.62 39.02 35.32
C GLU A 702 -13.45 39.74 36.39
N LYS A 703 -12.86 40.68 37.14
CA LYS A 703 -13.56 41.46 38.18
C LYS A 703 -14.53 42.46 37.56
N THR A 704 -14.13 43.08 36.45
CA THR A 704 -14.96 44.02 35.70
C THR A 704 -16.02 43.31 34.87
N GLY A 705 -15.71 42.09 34.42
CA GLY A 705 -16.55 41.25 33.58
C GLY A 705 -16.63 41.74 32.13
N HIS A 706 -17.37 40.98 31.32
CA HIS A 706 -17.66 41.36 29.94
C HIS A 706 -18.50 42.63 29.88
N ILE A 707 -18.25 43.47 28.89
CA ILE A 707 -18.94 44.76 28.75
C ILE A 707 -19.86 44.72 27.55
N LYS A 708 -21.13 45.06 27.74
CA LYS A 708 -22.08 45.36 26.66
C LYS A 708 -22.69 46.73 26.91
N PHE A 709 -22.42 47.69 26.03
CA PHE A 709 -22.90 49.07 26.15
C PHE A 709 -23.51 49.56 24.83
N ILE A 710 -24.61 50.31 24.87
CA ILE A 710 -25.27 50.79 23.64
C ILE A 710 -24.69 52.10 23.10
N GLY A 711 -23.84 52.78 23.88
CA GLY A 711 -23.15 54.01 23.49
C GLY A 711 -21.64 53.79 23.29
N SER A 712 -20.86 54.86 23.34
CA SER A 712 -19.40 54.79 23.23
C SER A 712 -18.76 54.31 24.54
N LEU A 713 -17.72 53.50 24.45
CA LEU A 713 -16.99 52.97 25.59
C LEU A 713 -15.54 53.46 25.57
N LYS A 714 -15.08 54.01 26.68
CA LYS A 714 -13.69 54.39 26.91
C LYS A 714 -13.10 53.57 28.04
N VAL A 715 -12.07 52.80 27.76
CA VAL A 715 -11.31 52.02 28.73
C VAL A 715 -9.97 52.72 28.94
N CYS A 716 -9.72 53.19 30.16
CA CYS A 716 -8.48 53.87 30.52
C CYS A 716 -7.33 52.91 30.83
N GLY A 717 -7.61 51.63 31.10
CA GLY A 717 -6.64 50.55 31.23
C GLY A 717 -6.59 49.62 30.02
N SER A 718 -6.16 48.38 30.24
CA SER A 718 -6.07 47.29 29.25
C SER A 718 -7.31 46.40 29.23
N VAL A 719 -7.55 45.70 28.13
CA VAL A 719 -8.53 44.61 28.05
C VAL A 719 -7.76 43.30 28.16
N ARG A 720 -7.98 42.56 29.26
CA ARG A 720 -7.26 41.34 29.62
C ARG A 720 -7.73 40.12 28.80
N PRO A 721 -6.93 39.04 28.72
CA PRO A 721 -7.26 37.82 28.00
C PRO A 721 -8.66 37.26 28.30
N GLY A 722 -9.34 36.78 27.25
CA GLY A 722 -10.65 36.13 27.37
C GLY A 722 -11.83 37.08 27.59
N MET A 723 -11.61 38.39 27.69
CA MET A 723 -12.71 39.35 27.87
C MET A 723 -13.46 39.61 26.56
N ILE A 724 -14.75 39.93 26.70
CA ILE A 724 -15.65 40.28 25.59
C ILE A 724 -16.19 41.68 25.80
N VAL A 725 -16.00 42.55 24.82
CA VAL A 725 -16.39 43.97 24.87
C VAL A 725 -17.22 44.33 23.64
N PHE A 726 -18.47 44.69 23.86
CA PHE A 726 -19.42 45.16 22.86
C PHE A 726 -19.85 46.60 23.13
N ALA A 727 -19.78 47.45 22.12
CA ALA A 727 -20.31 48.81 22.18
C ALA A 727 -21.14 49.18 20.94
N GLY A 728 -22.27 49.86 21.11
CA GLY A 728 -23.03 50.44 19.99
C GLY A 728 -22.41 51.73 19.44
N GLY A 729 -21.55 52.39 20.22
CA GLY A 729 -20.73 53.53 19.79
C GLY A 729 -19.25 53.17 19.71
N ASN A 730 -18.38 54.17 19.58
CA ASN A 730 -16.94 53.96 19.45
C ASN A 730 -16.35 53.26 20.69
N ILE A 731 -15.34 52.41 20.50
CA ILE A 731 -14.56 51.82 21.59
C ILE A 731 -13.18 52.45 21.57
N ALA A 732 -12.77 53.09 22.66
CA ALA A 732 -11.43 53.63 22.85
C ALA A 732 -10.74 52.92 24.02
N VAL A 733 -9.62 52.24 23.77
CA VAL A 733 -8.81 51.55 24.79
C VAL A 733 -7.46 52.24 24.87
N LYS A 734 -7.08 52.70 26.07
CA LYS A 734 -5.78 53.33 26.29
C LYS A 734 -4.65 52.30 26.44
N GLY A 735 -4.90 51.20 27.13
CA GLY A 735 -3.93 50.13 27.38
C GLY A 735 -3.86 49.08 26.26
N ASN A 736 -3.31 47.92 26.58
CA ASN A 736 -3.19 46.80 25.66
C ASN A 736 -4.52 46.05 25.51
N VAL A 737 -4.62 45.31 24.42
CA VAL A 737 -5.76 44.45 24.09
C VAL A 737 -5.20 43.06 23.86
N GLU A 738 -5.44 42.15 24.81
CA GLU A 738 -4.77 40.84 24.87
C GLU A 738 -5.80 39.73 24.67
N SER A 739 -5.66 38.91 23.62
CA SER A 739 -6.45 37.68 23.36
C SER A 739 -7.95 37.78 23.67
N CYS A 740 -8.59 38.87 23.23
CA CYS A 740 -9.98 39.20 23.58
C CYS A 740 -10.85 39.46 22.34
N LEU A 741 -12.17 39.48 22.54
CA LEU A 741 -13.16 39.83 21.50
C LEU A 741 -13.68 41.26 21.73
N ILE A 742 -13.35 42.19 20.84
CA ILE A 742 -13.87 43.56 20.87
C ILE A 742 -14.72 43.79 19.61
N SER A 743 -15.95 44.25 19.77
CA SER A 743 -16.84 44.50 18.64
C SER A 743 -17.69 45.76 18.82
N THR A 744 -17.82 46.56 17.76
CA THR A 744 -18.61 47.79 17.75
C THR A 744 -19.33 48.04 16.43
N GLU A 745 -20.47 48.73 16.52
CA GLU A 745 -21.19 49.26 15.35
C GLU A 745 -20.53 50.50 14.73
N LYS A 746 -19.52 51.11 15.38
CA LYS A 746 -18.77 52.25 14.86
C LYS A 746 -17.28 51.91 14.70
N SER A 747 -16.39 52.68 15.31
CA SER A 747 -14.93 52.56 15.18
C SER A 747 -14.24 52.12 16.48
N ILE A 748 -13.12 51.40 16.35
CA ILE A 748 -12.24 50.98 17.48
C ILE A 748 -10.95 51.79 17.43
N TYR A 749 -10.53 52.33 18.57
CA TYR A 749 -9.28 53.05 18.76
C TYR A 749 -8.50 52.43 19.92
N VAL A 750 -7.34 51.83 19.66
CA VAL A 750 -6.45 51.26 20.68
C VAL A 750 -5.15 52.04 20.67
N LEU A 751 -4.84 52.72 21.77
CA LEU A 751 -3.58 53.46 21.93
C LEU A 751 -2.42 52.54 22.35
N GLY A 752 -2.71 51.42 23.02
CA GLY A 752 -1.72 50.39 23.32
C GLY A 752 -1.57 49.36 22.19
N ASN A 753 -0.99 48.21 22.52
CA ASN A 753 -0.75 47.12 21.57
C ASN A 753 -1.89 46.11 21.55
N VAL A 754 -2.17 45.54 20.37
CA VAL A 754 -3.04 44.37 20.21
C VAL A 754 -2.18 43.12 20.18
N ILE A 755 -2.29 42.29 21.21
CA ILE A 755 -1.57 41.02 21.37
C ILE A 755 -2.59 39.90 21.25
N GLY A 756 -2.79 39.39 20.04
CA GLY A 756 -3.91 38.50 19.76
C GLY A 756 -3.69 37.05 20.18
N GLY A 757 -2.44 36.55 20.22
CA GLY A 757 -2.13 35.16 20.58
C GLY A 757 -2.88 34.11 19.74
N GLY A 758 -3.27 34.46 18.51
CA GLY A 758 -4.10 33.63 17.62
C GLY A 758 -5.59 33.60 17.95
N LYS A 759 -6.04 34.23 19.05
CA LYS A 759 -7.44 34.22 19.52
C LYS A 759 -8.09 35.61 19.59
N GLY A 760 -7.30 36.69 19.54
CA GLY A 760 -7.78 38.06 19.62
C GLY A 760 -8.48 38.53 18.34
N VAL A 761 -9.68 39.08 18.49
CA VAL A 761 -10.55 39.53 17.38
C VAL A 761 -11.07 40.94 17.67
N LEU A 762 -10.81 41.87 16.76
CA LEU A 762 -11.38 43.23 16.79
C LEU A 762 -12.28 43.42 15.57
N ARG A 763 -13.54 43.79 15.80
CA ARG A 763 -14.55 44.00 14.76
C ARG A 763 -15.20 45.38 14.85
N ALA A 764 -15.17 46.13 13.75
CA ALA A 764 -15.80 47.44 13.64
C ALA A 764 -16.61 47.51 12.35
N ASN A 765 -17.78 48.14 12.35
CA ASN A 765 -18.46 48.42 11.07
C ASN A 765 -17.82 49.59 10.32
N GLU A 766 -17.16 50.50 11.03
CA GLU A 766 -16.40 51.61 10.44
C GLU A 766 -14.90 51.30 10.49
N ASN A 767 -14.10 52.07 11.24
CA ASN A 767 -12.64 52.01 11.19
C ASN A 767 -12.03 51.29 12.41
N ILE A 768 -10.83 50.73 12.23
CA ILE A 768 -10.00 50.26 13.35
C ILE A 768 -8.67 51.01 13.31
N GLN A 769 -8.29 51.64 14.42
CA GLN A 769 -6.99 52.28 14.57
C GLN A 769 -6.26 51.72 15.79
N VAL A 770 -5.05 51.22 15.59
CA VAL A 770 -4.23 50.59 16.64
C VAL A 770 -2.77 51.00 16.52
N GLU A 771 -2.00 50.89 17.62
CA GLU A 771 -0.58 51.24 17.61
C GLU A 771 0.26 50.12 16.96
N ASN A 772 0.18 48.91 17.50
CA ASN A 772 0.76 47.69 16.91
C ASN A 772 -0.24 46.53 17.03
N ALA A 773 -0.13 45.54 16.14
CA ALA A 773 -0.91 44.32 16.18
C ALA A 773 -0.03 43.09 15.92
N ASP A 774 -0.13 42.08 16.77
CA ASP A 774 0.54 40.79 16.58
C ASP A 774 -0.44 39.63 16.77
N GLN A 775 -0.43 38.66 15.86
CA GLN A 775 -1.24 37.44 15.91
C GLN A 775 -2.74 37.70 16.18
N ALA A 776 -3.28 38.76 15.59
CA ALA A 776 -4.66 39.23 15.80
C ALA A 776 -5.48 39.21 14.51
N SER A 777 -6.80 39.06 14.65
CA SER A 777 -7.76 39.22 13.55
C SER A 777 -8.44 40.58 13.62
N LEU A 778 -8.29 41.39 12.57
CA LEU A 778 -8.82 42.75 12.49
C LEU A 778 -9.85 42.85 11.35
N PHE A 779 -11.10 43.18 11.70
CA PHE A 779 -12.23 43.22 10.78
C PHE A 779 -12.91 44.58 10.79
N ALA A 780 -12.87 45.31 9.68
CA ALA A 780 -13.45 46.65 9.59
C ALA A 780 -14.31 46.81 8.32
N GLY A 781 -15.43 47.51 8.39
CA GLY A 781 -16.17 47.86 7.17
C GLY A 781 -15.50 48.98 6.36
N SER A 782 -14.72 49.84 7.03
CA SER A 782 -13.92 50.93 6.46
C SER A 782 -12.43 50.74 6.80
N ASP A 783 -11.62 51.79 6.82
CA ASP A 783 -10.16 51.67 6.84
C ASP A 783 -9.62 51.08 8.17
N ILE A 784 -8.50 50.35 8.07
CA ILE A 784 -7.73 49.85 9.21
C ILE A 784 -6.38 50.55 9.21
N ILE A 785 -6.02 51.17 10.32
CA ILE A 785 -4.78 51.92 10.49
C ILE A 785 -3.97 51.29 11.62
N VAL A 786 -2.81 50.76 11.30
CA VAL A 786 -1.80 50.29 12.26
C VAL A 786 -0.60 51.22 12.19
N LYS A 787 -0.32 51.95 13.27
CA LYS A 787 0.73 52.98 13.22
C LYS A 787 2.14 52.42 13.07
N GLY A 788 2.43 51.30 13.73
CA GLY A 788 3.74 50.66 13.74
C GLY A 788 3.75 49.30 13.03
N LYS A 789 3.90 48.23 13.81
CA LYS A 789 4.05 46.85 13.31
C LYS A 789 2.72 46.11 13.28
N CYS A 790 2.48 45.40 12.18
CA CYS A 790 1.35 44.50 12.02
C CYS A 790 1.90 43.13 11.60
N THR A 791 1.98 42.18 12.54
CA THR A 791 2.69 40.92 12.34
C THR A 791 1.81 39.71 12.54
N ARG A 792 1.89 38.73 11.62
CA ARG A 792 1.10 37.49 11.68
C ARG A 792 -0.40 37.73 11.87
N CYS A 793 -0.92 38.80 11.28
CA CYS A 793 -2.31 39.22 11.43
C CYS A 793 -3.18 38.73 10.27
N ASN A 794 -4.45 38.47 10.57
CA ASN A 794 -5.48 38.27 9.56
C ASN A 794 -6.33 39.53 9.49
N VAL A 795 -6.24 40.27 8.39
CA VAL A 795 -6.88 41.57 8.25
C VAL A 795 -7.90 41.50 7.13
N LYS A 796 -9.13 41.94 7.38
CA LYS A 796 -10.16 42.05 6.34
C LYS A 796 -10.91 43.36 6.46
N THR A 797 -10.95 44.09 5.35
CA THR A 797 -11.58 45.41 5.25
C THR A 797 -12.12 45.69 3.85
N ASN A 798 -13.23 46.42 3.77
CA ASN A 798 -13.72 46.98 2.51
C ASN A 798 -13.14 48.38 2.19
N GLY A 799 -12.35 48.92 3.12
CA GLY A 799 -11.52 50.11 2.94
C GLY A 799 -10.09 49.74 2.57
N ARG A 800 -9.15 50.51 3.09
CA ARG A 800 -7.69 50.30 2.98
C ARG A 800 -7.11 49.81 4.29
N LEU A 801 -6.05 49.00 4.20
CA LEU A 801 -5.13 48.77 5.31
C LEU A 801 -3.95 49.75 5.19
N ILE A 802 -3.67 50.52 6.24
CA ILE A 802 -2.53 51.43 6.33
C ILE A 802 -1.62 50.93 7.46
N VAL A 803 -0.38 50.56 7.15
CA VAL A 803 0.62 50.08 8.12
C VAL A 803 1.90 50.89 8.00
N GLY A 804 2.21 51.67 9.04
CA GLY A 804 3.39 52.55 9.04
C GLY A 804 3.25 53.72 8.07
N ILE A 805 3.01 54.93 8.58
CA ILE A 805 3.01 56.14 7.74
C ILE A 805 4.45 56.58 7.45
N ASP A 806 5.28 56.60 8.50
CA ASP A 806 6.68 57.02 8.44
C ASP A 806 7.66 55.89 8.76
N GLN A 807 7.27 54.94 9.61
CA GLN A 807 8.02 53.73 9.95
C GLN A 807 7.02 52.64 10.34
N GLY A 808 7.25 51.39 9.91
CA GLY A 808 6.37 50.27 10.22
C GLY A 808 6.53 49.12 9.24
N ILE A 809 6.00 47.95 9.59
CA ILE A 809 6.13 46.74 8.75
C ILE A 809 4.88 45.89 8.86
N PHE A 810 4.37 45.44 7.71
CA PHE A 810 3.43 44.33 7.65
C PHE A 810 4.18 43.05 7.28
N SER A 811 4.20 42.06 8.17
CA SER A 811 4.91 40.80 7.92
C SER A 811 4.22 39.59 8.52
N GLY A 812 3.96 38.58 7.70
CA GLY A 812 3.28 37.38 8.14
C GLY A 812 1.77 37.55 8.20
N GLY A 813 1.02 36.59 7.64
CA GLY A 813 -0.44 36.59 7.65
C GLY A 813 -1.04 37.06 6.33
N MET A 814 -2.33 37.39 6.36
CA MET A 814 -3.13 37.62 5.17
C MET A 814 -3.96 38.89 5.31
N VAL A 815 -4.01 39.69 4.25
CA VAL A 815 -4.81 40.91 4.15
C VAL A 815 -5.80 40.76 3.02
N ARG A 816 -7.05 41.09 3.28
CA ARG A 816 -8.12 41.23 2.28
C ARG A 816 -8.67 42.64 2.37
N ALA A 817 -8.18 43.55 1.54
CA ALA A 817 -8.53 44.96 1.58
C ALA A 817 -9.08 45.44 0.22
N SER A 818 -10.38 45.75 0.15
CA SER A 818 -11.03 46.03 -1.14
C SER A 818 -10.41 47.21 -1.89
N LYS A 819 -9.98 48.26 -1.18
CA LYS A 819 -9.31 49.42 -1.78
C LYS A 819 -7.78 49.32 -1.77
N GLY A 820 -7.24 48.14 -1.44
CA GLY A 820 -5.81 47.86 -1.31
C GLY A 820 -5.21 48.37 0.01
N GLY A 821 -3.94 48.74 -0.01
CA GLY A 821 -3.24 49.11 1.22
C GLY A 821 -2.08 50.06 1.01
N LYS A 822 -1.63 50.69 2.09
CA LYS A 822 -0.44 51.54 2.14
C LYS A 822 0.49 51.00 3.21
N PHE A 823 1.70 50.65 2.82
CA PHE A 823 2.68 50.03 3.69
C PHE A 823 3.97 50.86 3.67
N PHE A 824 4.62 51.03 4.82
CA PHE A 824 6.00 51.51 4.84
C PHE A 824 6.92 50.39 4.32
N ASP A 825 7.02 49.29 5.06
CA ASP A 825 7.63 48.04 4.63
C ASP A 825 6.59 46.92 4.51
N LEU A 826 6.71 46.09 3.47
CA LEU A 826 5.83 44.95 3.21
C LEU A 826 6.64 43.66 3.08
N GLY A 827 6.33 42.66 3.91
CA GLY A 827 7.06 41.39 4.00
C GLY A 827 8.18 41.44 5.03
N SER A 828 9.06 40.43 5.04
CA SER A 828 10.29 40.45 5.85
C SER A 828 11.44 39.76 5.12
N SER A 829 12.68 40.11 5.47
CA SER A 829 13.89 39.46 4.95
C SER A 829 13.97 37.95 5.23
N LYS A 830 13.24 37.47 6.25
CA LYS A 830 13.11 36.04 6.60
C LYS A 830 12.06 35.31 5.75
N LYS A 831 11.50 35.95 4.72
CA LYS A 831 10.47 35.41 3.81
C LYS A 831 9.26 34.81 4.54
N THR A 832 8.80 35.50 5.59
CA THR A 832 7.58 35.10 6.31
C THR A 832 6.37 35.19 5.36
N ALA A 833 5.60 34.11 5.23
CA ALA A 833 4.44 34.04 4.33
C ALA A 833 3.48 35.22 4.54
N THR A 834 3.38 36.08 3.52
CA THR A 834 2.66 37.36 3.57
C THR A 834 1.83 37.50 2.31
N GLU A 835 0.51 37.55 2.46
CA GLU A 835 -0.45 37.59 1.35
C GLU A 835 -1.31 38.85 1.39
N ILE A 836 -1.37 39.59 0.29
CA ILE A 836 -2.18 40.80 0.15
C ILE A 836 -3.17 40.64 -1.00
N HIS A 837 -4.44 40.52 -0.66
CA HIS A 837 -5.56 40.48 -1.59
C HIS A 837 -6.19 41.87 -1.70
N PHE A 838 -6.39 42.36 -2.92
CA PHE A 838 -7.03 43.65 -3.16
C PHE A 838 -7.93 43.69 -4.40
N GLY A 839 -8.77 44.72 -4.49
CA GLY A 839 -9.59 45.00 -5.68
C GLY A 839 -10.92 44.28 -5.76
N GLN A 840 -11.31 43.49 -4.76
CA GLN A 840 -12.62 42.82 -4.69
C GLN A 840 -13.35 43.14 -3.38
N ASN A 841 -14.67 43.03 -3.36
CA ASN A 841 -15.49 43.30 -2.18
C ASN A 841 -15.54 42.08 -1.24
N TYR A 842 -14.76 42.10 -0.17
CA TYR A 842 -14.60 40.93 0.70
C TYR A 842 -15.79 40.68 1.65
N LEU A 843 -16.65 41.68 1.89
CA LEU A 843 -17.95 41.46 2.54
C LEU A 843 -18.91 40.69 1.65
N ILE A 844 -18.80 40.82 0.31
CA ILE A 844 -19.58 40.00 -0.62
C ILE A 844 -19.04 38.56 -0.62
N GLN A 845 -17.72 38.37 -0.57
CA GLN A 845 -17.11 37.05 -0.40
C GLN A 845 -17.63 36.33 0.85
N ASP A 846 -17.72 37.02 2.00
CA ASP A 846 -18.29 36.45 3.23
C ASP A 846 -19.75 36.02 3.05
N LYS A 847 -20.54 36.84 2.34
CA LYS A 847 -21.94 36.50 2.04
C LYS A 847 -22.05 35.30 1.09
N ILE A 848 -21.14 35.17 0.12
CA ILE A 848 -21.05 34.02 -0.77
C ILE A 848 -20.81 32.76 0.07
N GLU A 849 -19.78 32.76 0.93
CA GLU A 849 -19.42 31.60 1.75
C GLU A 849 -20.56 31.18 2.69
N VAL A 850 -21.22 32.15 3.34
CA VAL A 850 -22.39 31.87 4.21
C VAL A 850 -23.56 31.30 3.39
N THR A 851 -23.85 31.89 2.23
CA THR A 851 -24.95 31.44 1.36
C THR A 851 -24.68 30.04 0.81
N GLU A 852 -23.45 29.73 0.45
CA GLU A 852 -23.02 28.38 -0.01
C GLU A 852 -23.24 27.34 1.09
N LYS A 853 -22.78 27.62 2.32
CA LYS A 853 -22.99 26.73 3.48
C LYS A 853 -24.48 26.50 3.77
N GLU A 854 -25.31 27.54 3.65
CA GLU A 854 -26.76 27.40 3.80
C GLU A 854 -27.38 26.55 2.68
N LEU A 855 -26.90 26.70 1.45
CA LEU A 855 -27.37 25.96 0.28
C LEU A 855 -26.99 24.47 0.37
N GLU A 856 -25.79 24.16 0.88
CA GLU A 856 -25.38 22.78 1.19
C GLU A 856 -26.29 22.13 2.24
N LYS A 857 -26.62 22.84 3.32
CA LYS A 857 -27.56 22.34 4.34
C LYS A 857 -28.93 22.03 3.75
N LEU A 858 -29.46 22.93 2.90
CA LEU A 858 -30.75 22.71 2.23
C LEU A 858 -30.69 21.53 1.24
N LYS A 859 -29.60 21.38 0.49
CA LYS A 859 -29.39 20.23 -0.41
C LYS A 859 -29.36 18.91 0.37
N PHE A 860 -28.68 18.87 1.52
CA PHE A 860 -28.67 17.71 2.39
C PHE A 860 -30.06 17.39 2.95
N GLN A 861 -30.80 18.41 3.40
CA GLN A 861 -32.19 18.25 3.80
C GLN A 861 -33.07 17.68 2.68
N LEU A 862 -32.89 18.16 1.44
CA LEU A 862 -33.63 17.66 0.27
C LEU A 862 -33.32 16.18 -0.01
N VAL A 863 -32.06 15.75 0.11
CA VAL A 863 -31.67 14.34 -0.01
C VAL A 863 -32.35 13.50 1.06
N ASN A 864 -32.35 13.95 2.32
CA ASN A 864 -33.03 13.23 3.41
C ASN A 864 -34.54 13.12 3.20
N ILE A 865 -35.19 14.18 2.69
CA ILE A 865 -36.62 14.16 2.35
C ILE A 865 -36.88 13.17 1.20
N ASN A 866 -36.02 13.13 0.18
CA ASN A 866 -36.16 12.15 -0.92
C ASN A 866 -35.98 10.71 -0.44
N ASN A 867 -34.98 10.43 0.39
CA ASN A 867 -34.75 9.11 0.96
C ASN A 867 -35.96 8.64 1.79
N LYS A 868 -36.54 9.53 2.60
CA LYS A 868 -37.78 9.25 3.33
C LYS A 868 -38.94 8.97 2.38
N LEU A 869 -39.13 9.78 1.34
CA LEU A 869 -40.17 9.55 0.33
C LEU A 869 -39.99 8.24 -0.44
N ASP A 870 -38.76 7.80 -0.70
CA ASP A 870 -38.49 6.55 -1.41
C ASP A 870 -38.69 5.31 -0.54
N VAL A 871 -38.38 5.39 0.75
CA VAL A 871 -38.73 4.33 1.73
C VAL A 871 -40.25 4.21 1.87
N LEU A 872 -40.96 5.34 1.88
CA LEU A 872 -42.42 5.38 2.03
C LEU A 872 -43.18 4.91 0.79
N LYS A 873 -42.55 4.83 -0.40
CA LYS A 873 -43.19 4.27 -1.62
C LYS A 873 -43.38 2.76 -1.56
N ASN A 874 -42.70 2.06 -0.65
CA ASN A 874 -42.67 0.60 -0.57
C ASN A 874 -43.38 0.03 0.68
N GLY A 875 -44.08 0.85 1.48
CA GLY A 875 -44.81 0.42 2.68
C GLY A 875 -46.22 1.02 2.79
N GLU A 876 -47.02 0.51 3.75
CA GLU A 876 -48.37 1.02 4.05
C GLU A 876 -48.27 2.21 5.02
N PHE A 877 -48.33 3.44 4.49
CA PHE A 877 -48.29 4.68 5.28
C PHE A 877 -49.45 5.61 4.91
N SER A 878 -49.77 6.58 5.79
CA SER A 878 -50.90 7.49 5.61
C SER A 878 -50.65 8.53 4.49
N GLU A 879 -51.69 8.91 3.75
CA GLU A 879 -51.59 9.94 2.69
C GLU A 879 -51.16 11.32 3.23
N GLU A 880 -51.43 11.60 4.50
CA GLU A 880 -51.13 12.86 5.18
C GLU A 880 -49.62 13.04 5.37
N GLU A 881 -48.91 12.01 5.86
CA GLU A 881 -47.44 12.03 6.02
C GLU A 881 -46.72 12.15 4.67
N ILE A 882 -47.25 11.53 3.61
CA ILE A 882 -46.71 11.62 2.26
C ILE A 882 -46.91 13.03 1.70
N ASN A 883 -48.06 13.66 1.93
CA ASN A 883 -48.35 15.02 1.47
C ASN A 883 -47.54 16.08 2.23
N ASP A 884 -47.30 15.89 3.52
CA ASP A 884 -46.43 16.77 4.32
C ASP A 884 -44.97 16.72 3.87
N LEU A 885 -44.46 15.52 3.56
CA LEU A 885 -43.11 15.39 3.01
C LEU A 885 -43.02 15.98 1.59
N ARG A 886 -44.06 15.85 0.76
CA ARG A 886 -44.13 16.49 -0.56
C ARG A 886 -44.17 18.02 -0.46
N SER A 887 -44.94 18.57 0.47
CA SER A 887 -45.02 20.03 0.68
C SER A 887 -43.70 20.59 1.21
N SER A 888 -43.06 19.91 2.17
CA SER A 888 -41.72 20.21 2.67
C SER A 888 -40.66 20.14 1.56
N LYS A 889 -40.74 19.14 0.67
CA LYS A 889 -39.87 19.01 -0.50
C LYS A 889 -39.98 20.21 -1.43
N VAL A 890 -41.21 20.62 -1.78
CA VAL A 890 -41.46 21.78 -2.65
C VAL A 890 -40.94 23.08 -2.01
N ARG A 891 -41.18 23.28 -0.71
CA ARG A 891 -40.66 24.45 0.02
C ARG A 891 -39.13 24.48 0.02
N THR A 892 -38.49 23.36 0.32
CA THR A 892 -37.03 23.23 0.35
C THR A 892 -36.43 23.49 -1.04
N MET A 893 -37.03 22.96 -2.11
CA MET A 893 -36.59 23.23 -3.49
C MET A 893 -36.70 24.72 -3.86
N LYS A 894 -37.79 25.39 -3.46
CA LYS A 894 -37.96 26.83 -3.69
C LYS A 894 -36.93 27.68 -2.94
N GLU A 895 -36.60 27.30 -1.70
CA GLU A 895 -35.55 27.96 -0.92
C GLU A 895 -34.16 27.75 -1.56
N ILE A 896 -33.87 26.56 -2.09
CA ILE A 896 -32.64 26.27 -2.85
C ILE A 896 -32.57 27.15 -4.09
N GLU A 897 -33.64 27.26 -4.86
CA GLU A 897 -33.69 28.08 -6.08
C GLU A 897 -33.42 29.56 -5.75
N ASN A 898 -34.13 30.11 -4.75
CA ASN A 898 -33.95 31.49 -4.30
C ASN A 898 -32.51 31.77 -3.84
N LYS A 899 -31.93 30.88 -3.03
CA LYS A 899 -30.54 31.02 -2.56
C LYS A 899 -29.53 30.82 -3.70
N SER A 900 -29.82 29.95 -4.65
CA SER A 900 -28.97 29.76 -5.84
C SER A 900 -28.91 31.02 -6.71
N LEU A 901 -30.06 31.68 -6.92
CA LEU A 901 -30.13 32.95 -7.64
C LEU A 901 -29.41 34.08 -6.88
N ALA A 902 -29.60 34.15 -5.56
CA ALA A 902 -28.88 35.10 -4.71
C ALA A 902 -27.37 34.87 -4.76
N LEU A 903 -26.92 33.61 -4.72
CA LEU A 903 -25.51 33.22 -4.85
C LEU A 903 -24.93 33.63 -6.20
N PHE A 904 -25.65 33.38 -7.29
CA PHE A 904 -25.26 33.83 -8.64
C PHE A 904 -25.05 35.35 -8.67
N THR A 905 -26.02 36.10 -8.16
CA THR A 905 -25.96 37.58 -8.09
C THR A 905 -24.79 38.06 -7.23
N LEU A 906 -24.51 37.39 -6.11
CA LEU A 906 -23.39 37.73 -5.24
C LEU A 906 -22.04 37.47 -5.92
N ARG A 907 -21.90 36.36 -6.66
CA ARG A 907 -20.69 36.05 -7.44
C ARG A 907 -20.45 37.08 -8.53
N GLU A 908 -21.47 37.47 -9.29
CA GLU A 908 -21.35 38.55 -10.29
C GLU A 908 -20.87 39.86 -9.66
N LYS A 909 -21.39 40.22 -8.48
CA LYS A 909 -20.93 41.42 -7.76
C LYS A 909 -19.52 41.30 -7.21
N TYR A 910 -19.04 40.09 -6.93
CA TYR A 910 -17.68 39.85 -6.44
C TYR A 910 -16.63 39.93 -7.56
N GLU A 911 -17.01 39.63 -8.80
CA GLU A 911 -16.17 39.80 -9.99
C GLU A 911 -15.98 41.28 -10.40
N GLN A 912 -16.76 42.21 -9.82
CA GLN A 912 -16.59 43.63 -10.10
C GLN A 912 -15.32 44.18 -9.47
N HIS A 913 -14.42 44.70 -10.31
CA HIS A 913 -13.19 45.32 -9.85
C HIS A 913 -13.46 46.63 -9.10
N VAL A 914 -12.93 46.72 -7.88
CA VAL A 914 -12.90 47.95 -7.07
C VAL A 914 -11.57 48.66 -7.32
N ILE A 915 -11.63 49.92 -7.75
CA ILE A 915 -10.43 50.76 -7.96
C ILE A 915 -9.59 50.76 -6.68
N SER A 916 -8.37 50.23 -6.79
CA SER A 916 -7.54 49.89 -5.64
C SER A 916 -6.06 49.83 -6.02
N SER A 917 -5.20 50.02 -5.02
CA SER A 917 -3.74 49.89 -5.19
C SER A 917 -3.08 49.44 -3.90
N VAL A 918 -1.97 48.72 -4.01
CA VAL A 918 -1.10 48.37 -2.89
C VAL A 918 0.17 49.20 -2.99
N VAL A 919 0.24 50.28 -2.23
CA VAL A 919 1.35 51.23 -2.22
C VAL A 919 2.36 50.84 -1.15
N VAL A 920 3.64 50.79 -1.50
CA VAL A 920 4.75 50.53 -0.57
C VAL A 920 5.78 51.65 -0.68
N LYS A 921 6.01 52.36 0.43
CA LYS A 921 6.81 53.59 0.49
C LYS A 921 8.31 53.32 0.57
N ASN A 922 8.73 52.28 1.30
CA ASN A 922 10.14 51.92 1.45
C ASN A 922 10.44 50.62 0.70
N THR A 923 10.26 49.45 1.32
CA THR A 923 10.71 48.17 0.74
C THR A 923 9.61 47.10 0.73
N VAL A 924 9.50 46.39 -0.40
CA VAL A 924 8.77 45.12 -0.53
C VAL A 924 9.78 43.99 -0.55
N PHE A 925 9.72 43.11 0.44
CA PHE A 925 10.64 41.98 0.56
C PHE A 925 10.23 40.78 -0.30
N PRO A 926 11.19 39.94 -0.74
CA PRO A 926 10.89 38.70 -1.44
C PRO A 926 9.99 37.75 -0.64
N GLY A 927 9.12 37.02 -1.34
CA GLY A 927 8.15 36.08 -0.77
C GLY A 927 6.79 36.70 -0.40
N VAL A 928 6.60 38.00 -0.65
CA VAL A 928 5.27 38.62 -0.60
C VAL A 928 4.46 38.20 -1.82
N VAL A 929 3.23 37.77 -1.58
CA VAL A 929 2.28 37.38 -2.62
C VAL A 929 1.17 38.42 -2.69
N ILE A 930 0.99 39.01 -3.87
CA ILE A 930 -0.08 39.95 -4.16
C ILE A 930 -1.14 39.24 -5.00
N GLU A 931 -2.41 39.36 -4.63
CA GLU A 931 -3.53 38.71 -5.29
C GLU A 931 -4.64 39.72 -5.62
N SER A 932 -5.21 39.57 -6.81
CA SER A 932 -6.45 40.24 -7.22
C SER A 932 -7.15 39.42 -8.31
N HIS A 933 -8.45 39.14 -8.15
CA HIS A 933 -9.26 38.41 -9.13
C HIS A 933 -8.68 37.03 -9.50
N ASN A 934 -8.19 36.31 -8.49
CA ASN A 934 -7.47 35.03 -8.58
C ASN A 934 -6.19 35.09 -9.43
N ARG A 935 -5.65 36.29 -9.68
CA ARG A 935 -4.35 36.50 -10.32
C ARG A 935 -3.32 36.77 -9.25
N ILE A 936 -2.16 36.15 -9.39
CA ILE A 936 -1.11 36.16 -8.37
C ILE A 936 0.14 36.81 -8.94
N TYR A 937 0.74 37.70 -8.16
CA TYR A 937 2.07 38.25 -8.38
C TYR A 937 2.93 37.96 -7.16
N GLU A 938 3.95 37.11 -7.34
CA GLU A 938 4.93 36.82 -6.30
C GLU A 938 6.16 37.73 -6.46
N VAL A 939 6.50 38.41 -5.38
CA VAL A 939 7.70 39.25 -5.33
C VAL A 939 8.93 38.36 -5.15
N LYS A 940 9.70 38.18 -6.21
CA LYS A 940 10.90 37.32 -6.21
C LYS A 940 12.17 38.05 -5.74
N GLU A 941 12.22 39.35 -5.99
CA GLU A 941 13.34 40.22 -5.68
C GLU A 941 12.85 41.46 -4.95
N GLU A 942 13.72 42.05 -4.14
CA GLU A 942 13.39 43.24 -3.36
C GLU A 942 13.02 44.41 -4.27
N LYS A 943 11.91 45.08 -3.96
CA LYS A 943 11.45 46.26 -4.70
C LYS A 943 11.36 47.44 -3.74
N ASN A 944 11.83 48.59 -4.19
CA ASN A 944 11.79 49.83 -3.40
C ASN A 944 10.81 50.81 -4.00
N CYS A 945 10.07 51.53 -3.15
CA CYS A 945 9.18 52.65 -3.48
C CYS A 945 8.33 52.45 -4.75
N GLY A 946 7.12 51.92 -4.59
CA GLY A 946 6.21 51.74 -5.72
C GLY A 946 4.84 51.23 -5.32
N GLN A 947 4.04 50.83 -6.30
CA GLN A 947 2.70 50.34 -6.11
C GLN A 947 2.37 49.14 -6.99
N PHE A 948 1.51 48.26 -6.49
CA PHE A 948 0.85 47.23 -7.28
C PHE A 948 -0.55 47.72 -7.70
N LEU A 949 -0.84 47.55 -8.99
CA LEU A 949 -2.14 47.82 -9.59
C LEU A 949 -2.65 46.58 -10.31
N PHE A 950 -3.96 46.42 -10.37
CA PHE A 950 -4.59 45.43 -11.23
C PHE A 950 -4.99 46.09 -12.55
N ASP A 951 -4.33 45.71 -13.63
CA ASP A 951 -4.65 46.20 -14.96
C ASP A 951 -5.85 45.42 -15.52
N MET A 952 -7.02 46.06 -15.56
CA MET A 952 -8.26 45.46 -16.06
C MET A 952 -8.19 45.12 -17.56
N SER A 953 -7.32 45.76 -18.33
CA SER A 953 -7.21 45.52 -19.78
C SER A 953 -6.43 44.25 -20.08
N THR A 954 -5.37 44.00 -19.32
CA THR A 954 -4.50 42.82 -19.50
C THR A 954 -4.86 41.68 -18.54
N GLY A 955 -5.61 41.96 -17.46
CA GLY A 955 -5.94 40.99 -16.42
C GLY A 955 -4.73 40.56 -15.58
N HIS A 956 -3.71 41.41 -15.51
CA HIS A 956 -2.47 41.16 -14.77
C HIS A 956 -2.25 42.17 -13.65
N ILE A 957 -1.56 41.74 -12.61
CA ILE A 957 -1.06 42.64 -11.57
C ILE A 957 0.28 43.19 -12.05
N VAL A 958 0.40 44.51 -12.07
CA VAL A 958 1.60 45.24 -12.51
C VAL A 958 2.23 45.97 -11.34
N TRP A 959 3.56 46.08 -11.36
CA TRP A 959 4.33 46.91 -10.43
C TRP A 959 4.76 48.19 -11.11
N GLU A 960 4.44 49.33 -10.50
CA GLU A 960 4.83 50.66 -10.94
C GLU A 960 5.69 51.35 -9.87
N PRO A 961 6.89 51.84 -10.20
CA PRO A 961 7.66 52.72 -9.31
C PRO A 961 6.90 54.03 -9.03
N LEU A 962 7.00 54.55 -7.80
CA LEU A 962 6.35 55.80 -7.37
C LEU A 962 7.29 57.01 -7.35
#